data_AF-A0A844Y9S0-F1
#
_entry.id   AF-A0A844Y9S0-F1
#
_cell.length_a   1.000
_cell.length_b   1.000
_cell.length_c   1.000
_cell.angle_alpha   90.00
_cell.angle_beta   90.00
_cell.angle_gamma   90.00
#
_symmetry.space_group_name_H-M   'P 1'
#
loop_
_entity.id
_entity.type
_entity.pdbx_description
1 polymer ?
#
loop_
_entity_poly.entity_id
_entity_poly.type
_entity_poly.pdbx_seq_one_letter_code
_entity_poly.pdbx_strand_id
1 'polypeptide(L)'
;MGEHRVEILPDMTIEWDVPIPMDDGVVLRADVFRPNGTGRHPVIMTHGPYGKNLSFSQGWPTQFNALTTAWPEVLEGSSGRFHVWETVDPEKWVPEGYVCLRVDARGSGQSPGYLNPFSPREIDDYAACIEWAGVQDWSDGKVGLNGISYYAITQWLVAARQPRHLAAVCAWEGAADFYRDQTRHGGMLSTFWATLAPRQIWRVQHGLGERGLVSELNGGPVSGDITLSDEELAANRIDFAEEIRRHELEDAFHLDRSVDWSKVTVPFLSAANWAGQGLHGRGNFEAFGQAASSEKFLEAHGYEHWTTFYTDYGREMQLRFFDHYLKGRDTWSDQPRVLLQVRHPGEKFVERRAEDWPLPQTEWTPFYLDAEAESLSRTEPSDSGEATYDALESSGLTFVYPPQDDAFEVTGPVAAKLWISSSTTDADLFLTLRLFDPAQNSRSQSAVAFNIDNVYIARTTQVGPLMFDVARLEILKGPQGTLYGRNASGGAINIITNNPEIGEMSGYFGGSVGNLGLQSFNGALNAPLGENAALRIAGQIVDRSGYTSNGGQDEKTKAARAKLLWEPSDFVSLLISADISAVRGQGSGVVVKENGAEPTNFDPWRDITQTPLAYPFLFGPNTAPYTAPDDRFIRSDTKGISAELNADLGFATLTVIPAYRHQNQEFASYTSRFRFYEKLKDEETTLEARLGNDTAALKWVAGVYYFDENSDLQYSAFNAARRSGTELLLQPSAWAAFAQATVSVTPRLRAIGGIRYTAEQVEGRYQQGDSALPLVPFTSTRPIVTVDPLKFRRTNFKAGLEFDAAPQSMLYATYVTGFKGGGFSLTISCGAEEFSPETVEALTLGSRNRFADNKVQLNIEAYQWKYKDQQTSYIGQDGCGVTTLLTRNVGNATIRGLSTDLTVKPTPLDTVRLAVEYNHSRYDDFSNSQFGIGSYAAAGGSRCTPTATGGGFFNIDCSGLPLPRTPRWSGSASAEHVFELGGAGDLRLTGDMVFASSRWLSIDYVPNGRDDAYQTYNAALEYRPASGNFSLTAFMNNITDTAVYTGGSSIPFAAPNGFNYFAANILPPRTYGLRARVDF
;
A
#
# COMPACT_ATOMS: atom_id res chain seq x y z
N MET A 1 14.65 10.27 -51.48
CA MET A 1 13.56 9.26 -51.50
C MET A 1 14.25 7.93 -51.60
N GLY A 2 14.20 7.09 -50.56
CA GLY A 2 14.67 5.71 -50.64
C GLY A 2 13.80 4.89 -51.60
N GLU A 3 14.33 3.76 -52.07
CA GLU A 3 13.53 2.80 -52.84
C GLU A 3 12.50 2.12 -51.93
N HIS A 4 11.29 1.94 -52.46
CA HIS A 4 10.19 1.26 -51.78
C HIS A 4 10.55 -0.22 -51.54
N ARG A 5 10.91 -0.55 -50.29
CA ARG A 5 11.40 -1.89 -49.91
C ARG A 5 10.22 -2.83 -49.69
N VAL A 6 10.26 -4.00 -50.34
CA VAL A 6 9.29 -5.07 -50.12
C VAL A 6 9.99 -6.28 -49.52
N GLU A 7 9.47 -6.81 -48.41
CA GLU A 7 9.95 -8.01 -47.71
C GLU A 7 8.83 -9.06 -47.72
N ILE A 8 9.07 -10.21 -48.36
CA ILE A 8 8.08 -11.29 -48.46
C ILE A 8 8.45 -12.40 -47.47
N LEU A 9 7.57 -12.64 -46.52
CA LEU A 9 7.61 -13.73 -45.55
C LEU A 9 6.64 -14.85 -46.00
N PRO A 10 6.62 -16.04 -45.37
CA PRO A 10 5.78 -17.15 -45.81
C PRO A 10 4.28 -16.81 -45.89
N ASP A 11 3.76 -16.07 -44.91
CA ASP A 11 2.33 -15.81 -44.76
C ASP A 11 1.94 -14.34 -45.02
N MET A 12 2.91 -13.40 -45.04
CA MET A 12 2.66 -11.99 -45.32
C MET A 12 3.70 -11.32 -46.23
N THR A 13 3.24 -10.32 -46.97
CA THR A 13 4.08 -9.32 -47.64
C THR A 13 4.11 -8.05 -46.80
N ILE A 14 5.31 -7.50 -46.61
CA ILE A 14 5.54 -6.21 -45.97
C ILE A 14 6.05 -5.22 -47.03
N GLU A 15 5.40 -4.07 -47.16
CA GLU A 15 5.84 -2.95 -47.97
C GLU A 15 6.20 -1.79 -47.04
N TRP A 16 7.48 -1.41 -47.03
CA TRP A 16 8.04 -0.45 -46.08
C TRP A 16 8.12 0.96 -46.67
N ASP A 17 7.86 1.96 -45.82
CA ASP A 17 8.03 3.39 -46.11
C ASP A 17 7.26 3.86 -47.35
N VAL A 18 6.07 3.28 -47.56
CA VAL A 18 5.11 3.60 -48.61
C VAL A 18 4.73 5.09 -48.53
N PRO A 19 4.89 5.87 -49.62
CA PRO A 19 4.59 7.30 -49.62
C PRO A 19 3.09 7.56 -49.72
N ILE A 20 2.52 8.29 -48.75
CA ILE A 20 1.17 8.84 -48.82
C ILE A 20 1.26 10.37 -48.99
N PRO A 21 0.99 10.93 -50.18
CA PRO A 21 1.06 12.38 -50.41
C PRO A 21 -0.12 13.12 -49.79
N MET A 22 0.17 14.14 -48.98
CA MET A 22 -0.79 15.09 -48.43
C MET A 22 -1.02 16.25 -49.41
N ASP A 23 -2.13 16.99 -49.24
CA ASP A 23 -2.51 18.13 -50.09
C ASP A 23 -1.59 19.36 -49.95
N ASP A 24 -0.89 19.49 -48.81
CA ASP A 24 0.15 20.51 -48.58
C ASP A 24 1.54 20.13 -49.17
N GLY A 25 1.66 18.94 -49.77
CA GLY A 25 2.89 18.43 -50.36
C GLY A 25 3.82 17.69 -49.39
N VAL A 26 3.46 17.56 -48.10
CA VAL A 26 4.11 16.61 -47.20
C VAL A 26 3.83 15.18 -47.70
N VAL A 27 4.80 14.27 -47.54
CA VAL A 27 4.64 12.85 -47.91
C VAL A 27 4.87 12.01 -46.66
N LEU A 28 3.78 11.55 -46.07
CA LEU A 28 3.83 10.65 -44.91
C LEU A 28 4.32 9.26 -45.33
N ARG A 29 4.81 8.51 -44.35
CA ARG A 29 5.40 7.18 -44.54
C ARG A 29 4.61 6.13 -43.77
N ALA A 30 4.22 5.09 -44.50
CA ALA A 30 3.44 3.99 -43.97
C ALA A 30 4.15 2.65 -44.19
N ASP A 31 3.93 1.70 -43.29
CA ASP A 31 4.28 0.28 -43.52
C ASP A 31 2.99 -0.53 -43.67
N VAL A 32 2.91 -1.31 -44.75
CA VAL A 32 1.77 -2.15 -45.11
C VAL A 32 2.15 -3.61 -44.88
N PHE A 33 1.53 -4.27 -43.91
CA PHE A 33 1.68 -5.70 -43.66
C PHE A 33 0.40 -6.41 -44.12
N ARG A 34 0.45 -7.20 -45.20
CA ARG A 34 -0.74 -7.75 -45.85
C ARG A 34 -0.61 -9.23 -46.22
N PRO A 35 -1.73 -9.96 -46.38
CA PRO A 35 -1.69 -11.37 -46.78
C PRO A 35 -1.03 -11.57 -48.14
N ASN A 36 -0.35 -12.71 -48.30
CA ASN A 36 0.26 -13.08 -49.57
C ASN A 36 -0.81 -13.43 -50.64
N GLY A 37 -0.66 -12.87 -51.84
CA GLY A 37 -1.54 -13.11 -52.99
C GLY A 37 -2.24 -11.84 -53.50
N THR A 38 -3.36 -12.03 -54.20
CA THR A 38 -4.18 -10.96 -54.81
C THR A 38 -5.57 -10.88 -54.16
N GLY A 39 -5.67 -11.19 -52.87
CA GLY A 39 -6.90 -11.04 -52.10
C GLY A 39 -7.18 -9.57 -51.82
N ARG A 40 -8.45 -9.25 -51.54
CA ARG A 40 -8.86 -7.97 -50.96
C ARG A 40 -9.28 -8.17 -49.52
N HIS A 41 -8.76 -7.32 -48.66
CA HIS A 41 -8.79 -7.50 -47.22
C HIS A 41 -9.13 -6.18 -46.52
N PRO A 42 -9.89 -6.22 -45.41
CA PRO A 42 -10.10 -5.04 -44.59
C PRO A 42 -8.81 -4.62 -43.90
N VAL A 43 -8.67 -3.31 -43.70
CA VAL A 43 -7.48 -2.69 -43.12
C VAL A 43 -7.67 -2.49 -41.62
N ILE A 44 -6.61 -2.66 -40.83
CA ILE A 44 -6.49 -2.27 -39.43
C ILE A 44 -5.34 -1.27 -39.35
N MET A 45 -5.65 -0.01 -39.03
CA MET A 45 -4.73 1.10 -39.21
C MET A 45 -4.40 1.85 -37.91
N THR A 46 -3.17 2.35 -37.82
CA THR A 46 -2.74 3.35 -36.83
C THR A 46 -1.99 4.52 -37.48
N HIS A 47 -2.12 5.71 -36.89
CA HIS A 47 -1.39 6.92 -37.26
C HIS A 47 -0.99 7.69 -36.01
N GLY A 48 0.30 7.97 -35.84
CA GLY A 48 0.83 8.65 -34.64
C GLY A 48 2.36 8.71 -34.61
N PRO A 49 2.96 9.36 -33.59
CA PRO A 49 4.34 9.83 -33.66
C PRO A 49 5.36 9.01 -32.87
N TYR A 50 5.07 7.75 -32.55
CA TYR A 50 5.97 6.89 -31.77
C TYR A 50 6.99 6.10 -32.61
N GLY A 51 7.00 6.31 -33.93
CA GLY A 51 7.94 5.70 -34.86
C GLY A 51 7.57 4.24 -35.18
N LYS A 52 6.86 4.02 -36.29
CA LYS A 52 6.49 2.68 -36.79
C LYS A 52 7.70 1.73 -36.99
N ASN A 53 8.90 2.31 -37.17
CA ASN A 53 10.17 1.58 -37.31
C ASN A 53 10.79 1.16 -35.96
N LEU A 54 10.26 1.57 -34.81
CA LEU A 54 10.77 1.22 -33.48
C LEU A 54 10.00 0.02 -32.89
N SER A 55 10.65 -1.15 -32.82
CA SER A 55 10.01 -2.35 -32.26
C SER A 55 9.68 -2.17 -30.77
N PHE A 56 8.66 -2.88 -30.30
CA PHE A 56 8.27 -2.90 -28.88
C PHE A 56 9.45 -3.43 -28.03
N SER A 57 10.11 -4.52 -28.46
CA SER A 57 11.30 -5.08 -27.79
C SER A 57 12.45 -4.09 -27.65
N GLN A 58 12.64 -3.17 -28.61
CA GLN A 58 13.72 -2.19 -28.64
C GLN A 58 13.38 -0.89 -27.90
N GLY A 59 12.18 -0.35 -28.14
CA GLY A 59 11.73 0.92 -27.57
C GLY A 59 11.41 0.81 -26.08
N TRP A 60 10.83 -0.33 -25.69
CA TRP A 60 10.24 -0.62 -24.38
C TRP A 60 10.51 -2.08 -23.95
N PRO A 61 11.79 -2.48 -23.82
CA PRO A 61 12.16 -3.84 -23.43
C PRO A 61 11.54 -4.27 -22.10
N THR A 62 11.30 -3.31 -21.20
CA THR A 62 10.71 -3.54 -19.87
C THR A 62 9.31 -4.09 -20.00
N GLN A 63 8.45 -3.32 -20.64
CA GLN A 63 7.05 -3.64 -20.86
C GLN A 63 6.92 -4.84 -21.81
N PHE A 64 7.74 -4.93 -22.88
CA PHE A 64 7.67 -6.03 -23.85
C PHE A 64 8.01 -7.39 -23.24
N ASN A 65 9.15 -7.50 -22.55
CA ASN A 65 9.54 -8.78 -22.00
C ASN A 65 8.72 -9.09 -20.73
N ALA A 66 8.14 -8.08 -20.06
CA ALA A 66 7.24 -8.27 -18.92
C ALA A 66 5.92 -8.87 -19.38
N LEU A 67 5.33 -8.26 -20.43
CA LEU A 67 4.18 -8.77 -21.15
C LEU A 67 4.36 -10.26 -21.47
N THR A 68 5.43 -10.59 -22.18
CA THR A 68 5.62 -11.90 -22.80
C THR A 68 6.19 -12.97 -21.84
N THR A 69 6.79 -12.58 -20.71
CA THR A 69 7.08 -13.51 -19.60
C THR A 69 5.82 -13.85 -18.80
N ALA A 70 4.92 -12.87 -18.65
CA ALA A 70 3.69 -13.01 -17.87
C ALA A 70 2.53 -13.66 -18.66
N TRP A 71 2.50 -13.37 -19.97
CA TRP A 71 1.53 -13.81 -20.97
C TRP A 71 2.28 -14.36 -22.18
N PRO A 72 2.83 -15.59 -22.09
CA PRO A 72 3.57 -16.19 -23.18
C PRO A 72 2.73 -16.40 -24.43
N GLU A 73 1.40 -16.50 -24.28
CA GLU A 73 0.47 -16.64 -25.40
C GLU A 73 0.41 -15.38 -26.27
N VAL A 74 0.83 -14.20 -25.77
CA VAL A 74 1.05 -12.99 -26.59
C VAL A 74 1.97 -13.28 -27.78
N LEU A 75 2.98 -14.14 -27.60
CA LEU A 75 3.89 -14.59 -28.65
C LEU A 75 3.50 -15.94 -29.27
N GLU A 76 2.39 -16.57 -28.87
CA GLU A 76 1.95 -17.81 -29.51
C GLU A 76 1.52 -17.54 -30.96
N GLY A 77 2.22 -18.16 -31.91
CA GLY A 77 2.05 -17.91 -33.34
C GLY A 77 2.76 -16.67 -33.88
N SER A 78 3.49 -15.90 -33.05
CA SER A 78 4.23 -14.70 -33.45
C SER A 78 5.72 -14.83 -33.13
N SER A 79 6.59 -14.14 -33.86
CA SER A 79 7.99 -13.98 -33.49
C SER A 79 8.21 -12.82 -32.51
N GLY A 80 7.19 -11.97 -32.32
CA GLY A 80 7.31 -10.69 -31.60
C GLY A 80 8.05 -9.60 -32.38
N ARG A 81 8.80 -9.93 -33.44
CA ARG A 81 9.67 -9.00 -34.20
C ARG A 81 8.92 -7.75 -34.62
N PHE A 82 7.70 -7.90 -35.11
CA PHE A 82 6.92 -6.80 -35.68
C PHE A 82 5.94 -6.13 -34.70
N HIS A 83 5.97 -6.47 -33.41
CA HIS A 83 5.29 -5.66 -32.39
C HIS A 83 5.88 -4.24 -32.37
N VAL A 84 5.02 -3.23 -32.34
CA VAL A 84 5.37 -1.83 -32.10
C VAL A 84 4.45 -1.31 -31.00
N TRP A 85 5.00 -0.49 -30.10
CA TRP A 85 4.31 0.04 -28.93
C TRP A 85 2.94 0.62 -29.28
N GLU A 86 1.91 0.22 -28.53
CA GLU A 86 0.51 0.65 -28.68
C GLU A 86 -0.19 0.30 -30.02
N THR A 87 0.38 -0.61 -30.83
CA THR A 87 -0.22 -1.08 -32.10
C THR A 87 -0.41 -2.60 -32.13
N VAL A 88 -1.33 -3.09 -32.99
CA VAL A 88 -1.53 -4.53 -33.24
C VAL A 88 -0.27 -5.22 -33.79
N ASP A 89 -0.11 -6.52 -33.54
CA ASP A 89 0.94 -7.34 -34.14
C ASP A 89 0.53 -7.89 -35.53
N PRO A 90 1.26 -7.57 -36.62
CA PRO A 90 0.98 -8.11 -37.93
C PRO A 90 1.05 -9.64 -38.00
N GLU A 91 1.95 -10.30 -37.27
CA GLU A 91 2.07 -11.77 -37.34
C GLU A 91 0.83 -12.46 -36.74
N LYS A 92 0.19 -11.87 -35.73
CA LYS A 92 -1.09 -12.32 -35.16
C LYS A 92 -2.36 -11.81 -35.87
N TRP A 93 -2.28 -10.89 -36.84
CA TRP A 93 -3.45 -10.26 -37.47
C TRP A 93 -3.56 -10.48 -38.99
N VAL A 94 -2.43 -10.57 -39.70
CA VAL A 94 -2.42 -10.86 -41.13
C VAL A 94 -2.94 -12.27 -41.46
N PRO A 95 -2.63 -13.34 -40.69
CA PRO A 95 -3.22 -14.67 -40.91
C PRO A 95 -4.74 -14.72 -40.75
N GLU A 96 -5.33 -13.84 -39.94
CA GLU A 96 -6.78 -13.69 -39.80
C GLU A 96 -7.43 -13.04 -41.05
N GLY A 97 -6.62 -12.57 -42.00
CA GLY A 97 -7.05 -11.96 -43.26
C GLY A 97 -7.27 -10.45 -43.18
N TYR A 98 -6.51 -9.74 -42.33
CA TYR A 98 -6.44 -8.28 -42.29
C TYR A 98 -5.18 -7.75 -42.99
N VAL A 99 -5.19 -6.48 -43.39
CA VAL A 99 -3.97 -5.69 -43.64
C VAL A 99 -3.70 -4.81 -42.43
N CYS A 100 -2.52 -4.91 -41.82
CA CYS A 100 -2.09 -3.97 -40.79
C CYS A 100 -1.33 -2.80 -41.46
N LEU A 101 -1.76 -1.57 -41.20
CA LEU A 101 -1.20 -0.34 -41.75
C LEU A 101 -0.72 0.58 -40.63
N ARG A 102 0.57 0.88 -40.55
CA ARG A 102 1.13 1.83 -39.57
C ARG A 102 1.65 3.06 -40.28
N VAL A 103 1.23 4.25 -39.88
CA VAL A 103 1.68 5.52 -40.47
C VAL A 103 2.38 6.39 -39.42
N ASP A 104 3.57 6.89 -39.73
CA ASP A 104 4.22 7.92 -38.91
C ASP A 104 3.54 9.27 -39.14
N ALA A 105 3.17 9.97 -38.07
CA ALA A 105 2.59 11.32 -38.15
C ALA A 105 3.61 12.36 -38.67
N ARG A 106 3.13 13.49 -39.22
CA ARG A 106 4.02 14.55 -39.75
C ARG A 106 5.07 15.02 -38.73
N GLY A 107 6.32 15.08 -39.19
CA GLY A 107 7.46 15.47 -38.36
C GLY A 107 7.96 14.40 -37.38
N SER A 108 7.49 13.16 -37.49
CA SER A 108 7.91 12.02 -36.64
C SER A 108 8.36 10.82 -37.47
N GLY A 109 9.23 9.98 -36.92
CA GLY A 109 9.73 8.77 -37.57
C GLY A 109 10.27 9.06 -38.97
N GLN A 110 9.72 8.38 -39.98
CA GLN A 110 10.07 8.55 -41.39
C GLN A 110 9.31 9.67 -42.11
N SER A 111 8.29 10.25 -41.47
CA SER A 111 7.43 11.30 -42.03
C SER A 111 8.00 12.71 -41.78
N PRO A 112 8.43 13.45 -42.81
CA PRO A 112 8.80 14.86 -42.66
C PRO A 112 7.59 15.75 -42.34
N GLY A 113 7.86 16.99 -41.97
CA GLY A 113 6.85 18.02 -41.69
C GLY A 113 7.04 18.69 -40.34
N TYR A 114 6.09 19.56 -39.98
CA TYR A 114 6.06 20.23 -38.69
C TYR A 114 5.34 19.35 -37.66
N LEU A 115 6.07 18.91 -36.63
CA LEU A 115 5.57 18.04 -35.57
C LEU A 115 4.67 18.82 -34.59
N ASN A 116 3.36 18.65 -34.70
CA ASN A 116 2.37 19.38 -33.91
C ASN A 116 1.22 18.46 -33.45
N PRO A 117 1.41 17.75 -32.32
CA PRO A 117 0.49 16.72 -31.85
C PRO A 117 -0.98 17.15 -31.73
N PHE A 118 -1.86 16.25 -32.15
CA PHE A 118 -3.32 16.33 -32.18
C PHE A 118 -3.93 17.49 -32.98
N SER A 119 -3.09 18.30 -33.64
CA SER A 119 -3.55 19.49 -34.38
C SER A 119 -4.48 19.11 -35.54
N PRO A 120 -5.42 20.00 -35.95
CA PRO A 120 -6.34 19.73 -37.07
C PRO A 120 -5.63 19.20 -38.31
N ARG A 121 -4.44 19.71 -38.62
CA ARG A 121 -3.59 19.30 -39.76
C ARG A 121 -3.13 17.84 -39.67
N GLU A 122 -2.84 17.32 -38.47
CA GLU A 122 -2.50 15.91 -38.26
C GLU A 122 -3.74 15.01 -38.39
N ILE A 123 -4.90 15.50 -37.97
CA ILE A 123 -6.17 14.76 -38.05
C ILE A 123 -6.71 14.72 -39.48
N ASP A 124 -6.52 15.80 -40.24
CA ASP A 124 -6.85 15.88 -41.66
C ASP A 124 -5.89 15.01 -42.50
N ASP A 125 -4.61 14.91 -42.10
CA ASP A 125 -3.66 13.91 -42.65
C ASP A 125 -4.14 12.48 -42.39
N TYR A 126 -4.56 12.16 -41.15
CA TYR A 126 -5.07 10.83 -40.81
C TYR A 126 -6.31 10.48 -41.63
N ALA A 127 -7.23 11.44 -41.83
CA ALA A 127 -8.40 11.26 -42.70
C ALA A 127 -7.98 10.99 -44.16
N ALA A 128 -6.99 11.70 -44.69
CA ALA A 128 -6.45 11.46 -46.03
C ALA A 128 -5.76 10.08 -46.15
N CYS A 129 -5.05 9.63 -45.11
CA CYS A 129 -4.44 8.31 -45.05
C CYS A 129 -5.49 7.17 -44.98
N ILE A 130 -6.63 7.38 -44.31
CA ILE A 130 -7.77 6.43 -44.31
C ILE A 130 -8.42 6.36 -45.71
N GLU A 131 -8.64 7.51 -46.34
CA GLU A 131 -9.14 7.59 -47.73
C GLU A 131 -8.19 6.89 -48.72
N TRP A 132 -6.88 7.06 -48.54
CA TRP A 132 -5.86 6.35 -49.32
C TRP A 132 -5.91 4.83 -49.07
N ALA A 133 -5.95 4.39 -47.81
CA ALA A 133 -5.97 2.98 -47.43
C ALA A 133 -7.23 2.24 -47.95
N GLY A 134 -8.35 2.95 -48.04
CA GLY A 134 -9.61 2.41 -48.57
C GLY A 134 -9.65 2.22 -50.10
N VAL A 135 -8.70 2.76 -50.86
CA VAL A 135 -8.69 2.66 -52.35
C VAL A 135 -7.55 1.82 -52.93
N GLN A 136 -6.67 1.26 -52.10
CA GLN A 136 -5.58 0.39 -52.56
C GLN A 136 -6.10 -0.92 -53.17
N ASP A 137 -5.30 -1.56 -54.03
CA ASP A 137 -5.73 -2.74 -54.79
C ASP A 137 -5.93 -3.99 -53.92
N TRP A 138 -5.18 -4.09 -52.81
CA TRP A 138 -5.30 -5.05 -51.72
C TRP A 138 -6.42 -4.74 -50.70
N SER A 139 -7.05 -3.56 -50.77
CA SER A 139 -8.08 -3.13 -49.83
C SER A 139 -9.47 -3.62 -50.27
N ASP A 140 -10.29 -4.09 -49.33
CA ASP A 140 -11.72 -4.36 -49.58
C ASP A 140 -12.61 -3.11 -49.58
N GLY A 141 -12.03 -1.96 -49.19
CA GLY A 141 -12.73 -0.68 -49.07
C GLY A 141 -13.10 -0.29 -47.64
N LYS A 142 -12.85 -1.15 -46.64
CA LYS A 142 -13.11 -0.87 -45.22
C LYS A 142 -11.82 -0.74 -44.42
N VAL A 143 -11.71 0.36 -43.69
CA VAL A 143 -10.65 0.63 -42.73
C VAL A 143 -11.25 0.58 -41.33
N GLY A 144 -10.75 -0.33 -40.50
CA GLY A 144 -10.82 -0.25 -39.06
C GLY A 144 -9.59 0.47 -38.51
N LEU A 145 -9.75 1.18 -37.40
CA LEU A 145 -8.62 1.72 -36.63
C LEU A 145 -8.49 0.94 -35.33
N ASN A 146 -7.27 0.58 -34.91
CA ASN A 146 -7.06 -0.16 -33.65
C ASN A 146 -5.70 0.15 -33.03
N GLY A 147 -5.69 0.67 -31.82
CA GLY A 147 -4.47 1.07 -31.11
C GLY A 147 -4.75 1.76 -29.79
N ILE A 148 -3.69 1.93 -28.99
CA ILE A 148 -3.76 2.41 -27.60
C ILE A 148 -3.45 3.92 -27.52
N SER A 149 -3.83 4.60 -26.42
CA SER A 149 -3.23 5.86 -25.95
C SER A 149 -3.19 6.97 -27.01
N TYR A 150 -2.06 7.33 -27.60
CA TYR A 150 -2.01 8.38 -28.64
C TYR A 150 -2.85 7.99 -29.85
N TYR A 151 -2.72 6.74 -30.28
CA TYR A 151 -3.50 6.20 -31.39
C TYR A 151 -4.99 6.16 -31.06
N ALA A 152 -5.37 5.93 -29.80
CA ALA A 152 -6.77 5.99 -29.36
C ALA A 152 -7.35 7.41 -29.35
N ILE A 153 -6.55 8.42 -29.00
CA ILE A 153 -6.94 9.83 -29.05
C ILE A 153 -7.16 10.28 -30.51
N THR A 154 -6.20 10.02 -31.41
CA THR A 154 -6.32 10.41 -32.81
C THR A 154 -7.42 9.65 -33.55
N GLN A 155 -7.73 8.42 -33.13
CA GLN A 155 -8.89 7.64 -33.61
C GLN A 155 -10.22 8.38 -33.42
N TRP A 156 -10.45 8.99 -32.26
CA TRP A 156 -11.68 9.76 -32.02
C TRP A 156 -11.73 11.05 -32.85
N LEU A 157 -10.61 11.78 -32.90
CA LEU A 157 -10.50 13.02 -33.66
C LEU A 157 -10.73 12.81 -35.17
N VAL A 158 -10.20 11.72 -35.73
CA VAL A 158 -10.40 11.39 -37.15
C VAL A 158 -11.78 10.78 -37.42
N ALA A 159 -12.38 10.05 -36.47
CA ALA A 159 -13.77 9.60 -36.59
C ALA A 159 -14.75 10.79 -36.71
N ALA A 160 -14.49 11.89 -36.02
CA ALA A 160 -15.24 13.14 -36.15
C ALA A 160 -15.06 13.86 -37.52
N ARG A 161 -14.12 13.42 -38.38
CA ARG A 161 -14.01 13.86 -39.79
C ARG A 161 -14.89 13.05 -40.74
N GLN A 162 -15.44 11.91 -40.30
CA GLN A 162 -16.25 10.99 -41.10
C GLN A 162 -15.64 10.59 -42.48
N PRO A 163 -14.34 10.19 -42.56
CA PRO A 163 -13.74 9.72 -43.81
C PRO A 163 -14.47 8.47 -44.31
N ARG A 164 -14.73 8.40 -45.62
CA ARG A 164 -15.71 7.50 -46.26
C ARG A 164 -15.41 6.01 -46.10
N HIS A 165 -14.15 5.69 -45.87
CA HIS A 165 -13.64 4.33 -45.74
C HIS A 165 -13.51 3.85 -44.29
N LEU A 166 -13.71 4.73 -43.30
CA LEU A 166 -13.71 4.36 -41.88
C LEU A 166 -14.98 3.60 -41.50
N ALA A 167 -14.83 2.31 -41.22
CA ALA A 167 -15.94 1.37 -41.01
C ALA A 167 -16.07 0.88 -39.55
N ALA A 168 -15.00 0.96 -38.75
CA ALA A 168 -15.01 0.62 -37.32
C ALA A 168 -13.83 1.27 -36.57
N VAL A 169 -13.95 1.47 -35.25
CA VAL A 169 -12.87 1.98 -34.38
C VAL A 169 -12.73 1.11 -33.13
N CYS A 170 -11.51 0.77 -32.73
CA CYS A 170 -11.21 0.14 -31.45
C CYS A 170 -10.12 0.95 -30.72
N ALA A 171 -10.57 1.88 -29.89
CA ALA A 171 -9.71 2.81 -29.18
C ALA A 171 -9.48 2.32 -27.75
N TRP A 172 -8.29 1.80 -27.48
CA TRP A 172 -7.86 1.34 -26.17
C TRP A 172 -7.23 2.52 -25.42
N GLU A 173 -7.73 2.90 -24.25
CA GLU A 173 -7.11 3.93 -23.40
C GLU A 173 -6.98 5.30 -24.09
N GLY A 174 -8.06 5.85 -24.65
CA GLY A 174 -8.08 7.16 -25.29
C GLY A 174 -8.58 8.28 -24.37
N ALA A 175 -7.96 9.46 -24.45
CA ALA A 175 -8.51 10.69 -23.84
C ALA A 175 -9.60 11.33 -24.75
N ALA A 176 -10.54 12.08 -24.18
CA ALA A 176 -11.67 12.66 -24.91
C ALA A 176 -11.56 14.18 -25.12
N ASP A 177 -11.12 14.89 -24.07
CA ASP A 177 -11.05 16.35 -24.00
C ASP A 177 -9.59 16.81 -23.90
N PHE A 178 -9.11 17.58 -24.88
CA PHE A 178 -7.70 17.98 -24.90
C PHE A 178 -7.36 18.96 -23.76
N TYR A 179 -8.32 19.77 -23.29
CA TYR A 179 -8.12 20.57 -22.08
C TYR A 179 -8.24 19.68 -20.84
N ARG A 180 -9.42 19.11 -20.59
CA ARG A 180 -9.79 18.54 -19.27
C ARG A 180 -9.16 17.16 -18.99
N ASP A 181 -8.84 16.38 -20.03
CA ASP A 181 -8.25 15.04 -19.87
C ASP A 181 -6.75 15.00 -20.20
N GLN A 182 -6.20 15.97 -20.93
CA GLN A 182 -4.84 15.87 -21.47
C GLN A 182 -3.87 16.96 -20.97
N THR A 183 -4.28 18.23 -20.89
CA THR A 183 -3.36 19.34 -20.59
C THR A 183 -3.62 20.04 -19.26
N ARG A 184 -4.88 20.06 -18.81
CA ARG A 184 -5.40 20.90 -17.72
C ARG A 184 -6.43 20.11 -16.87
N HIS A 185 -5.97 19.09 -16.14
CA HIS A 185 -6.83 18.23 -15.33
C HIS A 185 -7.58 19.04 -14.26
N GLY A 186 -8.89 19.25 -14.44
CA GLY A 186 -9.67 20.15 -13.58
C GLY A 186 -9.27 21.64 -13.65
N GLY A 187 -8.44 22.02 -14.64
CA GLY A 187 -7.76 23.32 -14.73
C GLY A 187 -6.26 23.26 -14.41
N MET A 188 -5.85 22.31 -13.57
CA MET A 188 -4.46 22.17 -13.08
C MET A 188 -3.52 21.72 -14.19
N LEU A 189 -2.38 22.39 -14.36
CA LEU A 189 -1.43 22.13 -15.46
C LEU A 189 -0.82 20.71 -15.38
N SER A 190 -1.12 19.87 -16.37
CA SER A 190 -0.57 18.52 -16.46
C SER A 190 0.85 18.52 -17.02
N THR A 191 1.81 18.09 -16.21
CA THR A 191 3.21 17.89 -16.62
C THR A 191 3.42 16.62 -17.46
N PHE A 192 2.36 15.85 -17.73
CA PHE A 192 2.42 14.61 -18.51
C PHE A 192 3.05 14.83 -19.89
N TRP A 193 2.53 15.75 -20.70
CA TRP A 193 3.07 15.99 -22.06
C TRP A 193 4.46 16.62 -22.04
N ALA A 194 4.77 17.45 -21.04
CA ALA A 194 6.13 17.99 -20.86
C ALA A 194 7.16 16.89 -20.54
N THR A 195 6.71 15.75 -19.98
CA THR A 195 7.55 14.59 -19.65
C THR A 195 7.57 13.56 -20.78
N LEU A 196 6.41 13.27 -21.38
CA LEU A 196 6.25 12.25 -22.41
C LEU A 196 6.78 12.71 -23.78
N ALA A 197 6.52 13.96 -24.18
CA ALA A 197 6.95 14.47 -25.48
C ALA A 197 8.47 14.33 -25.68
N PRO A 198 9.37 14.78 -24.78
CA PRO A 198 10.80 14.53 -24.93
C PRO A 198 11.17 13.03 -24.92
N ARG A 199 10.60 12.24 -24.00
CA ARG A 199 10.99 10.84 -23.79
C ARG A 199 10.54 9.88 -24.90
N GLN A 200 9.42 10.16 -25.57
CA GLN A 200 8.77 9.22 -26.48
C GLN A 200 8.47 9.79 -27.88
N ILE A 201 8.16 11.09 -27.99
CA ILE A 201 7.80 11.72 -29.28
C ILE A 201 9.03 12.36 -29.94
N TRP A 202 9.71 13.26 -29.23
CA TRP A 202 10.90 13.93 -29.75
C TRP A 202 12.10 12.99 -29.87
N ARG A 203 12.16 11.91 -29.05
CA ARG A 203 13.11 10.78 -29.19
C ARG A 203 13.07 10.14 -30.59
N VAL A 204 11.96 10.29 -31.32
CA VAL A 204 11.78 9.82 -32.71
C VAL A 204 11.36 10.95 -33.67
N GLN A 205 11.66 12.22 -33.35
CA GLN A 205 11.36 13.34 -34.25
C GLN A 205 12.10 13.16 -35.58
N HIS A 206 11.38 13.34 -36.70
CA HIS A 206 11.97 13.28 -38.02
C HIS A 206 13.05 14.35 -38.19
N GLY A 207 14.23 13.93 -38.64
CA GLY A 207 15.41 14.80 -38.72
C GLY A 207 16.47 14.54 -37.64
N LEU A 208 16.26 13.60 -36.71
CA LEU A 208 17.35 13.16 -35.82
C LEU A 208 18.43 12.40 -36.61
N GLY A 209 18.06 11.70 -37.69
CA GLY A 209 19.01 11.08 -38.61
C GLY A 209 19.97 10.10 -37.93
N GLU A 210 21.26 10.27 -38.22
CA GLU A 210 22.37 9.50 -37.63
C GLU A 210 22.52 9.68 -36.10
N ARG A 211 21.82 10.65 -35.50
CA ARG A 211 21.77 10.86 -34.03
C ARG A 211 20.59 10.14 -33.38
N GLY A 212 19.68 9.56 -34.17
CA GLY A 212 18.50 8.82 -33.69
C GLY A 212 18.77 7.35 -33.39
N LEU A 213 17.71 6.61 -33.10
CA LEU A 213 17.76 5.15 -32.96
C LEU A 213 17.88 4.48 -34.35
N VAL A 214 18.52 3.31 -34.41
CA VAL A 214 18.55 2.44 -35.60
C VAL A 214 17.56 1.29 -35.39
N SER A 215 16.67 1.07 -36.35
CA SER A 215 15.57 0.10 -36.27
C SER A 215 16.05 -1.35 -36.28
N GLU A 216 15.63 -2.14 -35.29
CA GLU A 216 15.74 -3.62 -35.33
C GLU A 216 14.86 -4.27 -36.41
N LEU A 217 13.81 -3.58 -36.90
CA LEU A 217 12.89 -4.13 -37.90
C LEU A 217 13.55 -4.23 -39.28
N ASN A 218 14.19 -3.14 -39.71
CA ASN A 218 14.65 -2.97 -41.08
C ASN A 218 16.13 -2.55 -41.22
N GLY A 219 16.80 -2.14 -40.13
CA GLY A 219 18.22 -1.74 -40.11
C GLY A 219 18.52 -0.29 -40.52
N GLY A 220 17.50 0.50 -40.88
CA GLY A 220 17.63 1.94 -41.14
C GLY A 220 17.48 2.79 -39.88
N PRO A 221 17.71 4.11 -39.93
CA PRO A 221 17.34 5.00 -38.83
C PRO A 221 15.83 4.94 -38.58
N VAL A 222 15.39 5.14 -37.33
CA VAL A 222 13.96 5.27 -36.99
C VAL A 222 13.42 6.63 -37.45
N SER A 223 14.24 7.67 -37.38
CA SER A 223 13.84 9.09 -37.45
C SER A 223 14.14 9.78 -38.80
N GLY A 224 14.06 9.04 -39.90
CA GLY A 224 14.45 9.48 -41.25
C GLY A 224 15.96 9.47 -41.49
N ASP A 225 16.37 9.51 -42.77
CA ASP A 225 17.79 9.52 -43.19
C ASP A 225 18.50 10.87 -43.02
N ILE A 226 17.77 11.94 -42.69
CA ILE A 226 18.29 13.31 -42.64
C ILE A 226 18.68 13.65 -41.20
N THR A 227 19.90 14.12 -40.98
CA THR A 227 20.34 14.72 -39.71
C THR A 227 20.23 16.24 -39.79
N LEU A 228 19.26 16.82 -39.08
CA LEU A 228 19.07 18.26 -38.89
C LEU A 228 19.82 18.75 -37.65
N SER A 229 20.12 20.05 -37.60
CA SER A 229 20.62 20.72 -36.39
C SER A 229 19.54 20.84 -35.31
N ASP A 230 19.94 21.11 -34.07
CA ASP A 230 19.00 21.24 -32.95
C ASP A 230 18.12 22.50 -33.05
N GLU A 231 18.60 23.56 -33.72
CA GLU A 231 17.81 24.74 -34.06
C GLU A 231 16.74 24.42 -35.12
N GLU A 232 17.08 23.64 -36.15
CA GLU A 232 16.11 23.16 -37.15
C GLU A 232 15.11 22.17 -36.57
N LEU A 233 15.54 21.27 -35.67
CA LEU A 233 14.63 20.36 -34.97
C LEU A 233 13.67 21.11 -34.04
N ALA A 234 14.14 22.14 -33.33
CA ALA A 234 13.27 23.01 -32.54
C ALA A 234 12.30 23.79 -33.42
N ALA A 235 12.74 24.33 -34.55
CA ALA A 235 11.89 25.03 -35.51
C ALA A 235 10.87 24.12 -36.22
N ASN A 236 11.16 22.81 -36.34
CA ASN A 236 10.29 21.81 -36.96
C ASN A 236 9.33 21.10 -35.98
N ARG A 237 9.21 21.56 -34.73
CA ARG A 237 8.20 21.08 -33.78
C ARG A 237 7.49 22.23 -33.07
N ILE A 238 6.34 21.93 -32.48
CA ILE A 238 5.75 22.76 -31.44
C ILE A 238 6.52 22.59 -30.12
N ASP A 239 6.79 23.69 -29.41
CA ASP A 239 7.17 23.61 -27.99
C ASP A 239 5.91 23.29 -27.19
N PHE A 240 5.60 22.01 -27.12
CA PHE A 240 4.32 21.53 -26.62
C PHE A 240 4.12 21.88 -25.13
N ALA A 241 5.20 21.90 -24.34
CA ALA A 241 5.15 22.28 -22.93
C ALA A 241 4.89 23.78 -22.74
N GLU A 242 5.62 24.64 -23.48
CA GLU A 242 5.46 26.09 -23.39
C GLU A 242 4.10 26.57 -23.94
N GLU A 243 3.60 25.99 -25.03
CA GLU A 243 2.29 26.35 -25.59
C GLU A 243 1.15 25.88 -24.67
N ILE A 244 1.21 24.67 -24.10
CA ILE A 244 0.26 24.23 -23.06
C ILE A 244 0.32 25.13 -21.80
N ARG A 245 1.50 25.65 -21.46
CA ARG A 245 1.66 26.61 -20.34
C ARG A 245 1.04 27.99 -20.66
N ARG A 246 1.16 28.46 -21.91
CA ARG A 246 0.60 29.74 -22.40
C ARG A 246 -0.92 29.73 -22.54
N HIS A 247 -1.47 28.65 -23.09
CA HIS A 247 -2.92 28.47 -23.21
C HIS A 247 -3.46 28.02 -21.84
N GLU A 248 -3.74 29.01 -20.99
CA GLU A 248 -4.12 28.79 -19.59
C GLU A 248 -5.57 28.34 -19.42
N LEU A 249 -6.46 28.84 -20.27
CA LEU A 249 -7.90 28.55 -20.29
C LEU A 249 -8.29 27.87 -21.61
N GLU A 250 -9.45 27.22 -21.62
CA GLU A 250 -10.00 26.57 -22.81
C GLU A 250 -10.30 27.60 -23.91
N ASP A 251 -9.67 27.40 -25.06
CA ASP A 251 -9.68 28.31 -26.19
C ASP A 251 -9.49 27.56 -27.51
N ALA A 252 -9.24 28.28 -28.61
CA ALA A 252 -9.06 27.68 -29.94
C ALA A 252 -7.97 26.60 -29.98
N PHE A 253 -6.84 26.77 -29.25
CA PHE A 253 -5.75 25.79 -29.23
C PHE A 253 -6.22 24.42 -28.68
N HIS A 254 -7.14 24.44 -27.72
CA HIS A 254 -7.70 23.25 -27.09
C HIS A 254 -8.90 22.67 -27.85
N LEU A 255 -9.80 23.54 -28.32
CA LEU A 255 -11.00 23.16 -29.07
C LEU A 255 -10.64 22.52 -30.42
N ASP A 256 -9.62 23.05 -31.11
CA ASP A 256 -9.10 22.48 -32.37
C ASP A 256 -8.49 21.07 -32.21
N ARG A 257 -8.15 20.68 -30.97
CA ARG A 257 -7.58 19.36 -30.61
C ARG A 257 -8.56 18.45 -29.86
N SER A 258 -9.81 18.88 -29.69
CA SER A 258 -10.86 18.14 -28.98
C SER A 258 -11.89 17.57 -29.96
N VAL A 259 -12.58 16.50 -29.55
CA VAL A 259 -13.44 15.72 -30.45
C VAL A 259 -14.84 16.31 -30.53
N ASP A 260 -15.34 16.53 -31.75
CA ASP A 260 -16.77 16.78 -31.98
C ASP A 260 -17.54 15.46 -31.99
N TRP A 261 -17.96 15.03 -30.80
CA TRP A 261 -18.69 13.79 -30.55
C TRP A 261 -19.99 13.66 -31.36
N SER A 262 -20.60 14.78 -31.79
CA SER A 262 -21.81 14.75 -32.64
C SER A 262 -21.53 14.17 -34.03
N LYS A 263 -20.27 14.12 -34.46
CA LYS A 263 -19.82 13.55 -35.74
C LYS A 263 -19.27 12.13 -35.62
N VAL A 264 -19.00 11.63 -34.41
CA VAL A 264 -18.49 10.26 -34.19
C VAL A 264 -19.64 9.25 -34.32
N THR A 265 -19.95 8.88 -35.56
CA THR A 265 -21.11 8.03 -35.92
C THR A 265 -20.76 6.60 -36.35
N VAL A 266 -19.46 6.29 -36.50
CA VAL A 266 -18.96 4.95 -36.86
C VAL A 266 -19.16 3.95 -35.70
N PRO A 267 -19.40 2.64 -35.96
CA PRO A 267 -19.34 1.63 -34.91
C PRO A 267 -18.00 1.64 -34.17
N PHE A 268 -18.01 1.54 -32.84
CA PHE A 268 -16.76 1.53 -32.07
C PHE A 268 -16.79 0.69 -30.80
N LEU A 269 -15.61 0.18 -30.45
CA LEU A 269 -15.26 -0.32 -29.12
C LEU A 269 -14.33 0.70 -28.45
N SER A 270 -14.72 1.14 -27.25
CA SER A 270 -13.91 1.99 -26.36
C SER A 270 -13.47 1.11 -25.19
N ALA A 271 -12.18 0.87 -25.00
CA ALA A 271 -11.67 0.08 -23.88
C ALA A 271 -10.91 0.99 -22.89
N ALA A 272 -11.29 0.96 -21.61
CA ALA A 272 -10.77 1.83 -20.55
C ALA A 272 -10.07 1.02 -19.45
N ASN A 273 -9.41 1.68 -18.49
CA ASN A 273 -9.01 1.01 -17.26
C ASN A 273 -9.17 1.80 -15.95
N TRP A 274 -9.34 1.07 -14.84
CA TRP A 274 -9.54 1.64 -13.50
C TRP A 274 -8.25 2.06 -12.77
N ALA A 275 -7.07 1.68 -13.26
CA ALA A 275 -5.78 2.05 -12.67
C ALA A 275 -5.20 3.35 -13.26
N GLY A 276 -5.56 3.69 -14.51
CA GLY A 276 -5.08 4.82 -15.30
C GLY A 276 -5.74 6.15 -14.91
N GLN A 277 -5.50 6.56 -13.67
CA GLN A 277 -5.94 7.86 -13.15
C GLN A 277 -5.28 9.02 -13.93
N GLY A 278 -6.02 10.11 -14.17
CA GLY A 278 -5.56 11.28 -14.92
C GLY A 278 -6.02 11.31 -16.37
N LEU A 279 -5.37 10.52 -17.25
CA LEU A 279 -5.46 10.66 -18.71
C LEU A 279 -6.52 9.78 -19.39
N HIS A 280 -6.34 8.45 -19.33
CA HIS A 280 -7.04 7.54 -20.24
C HIS A 280 -8.45 7.16 -19.79
N GLY A 281 -8.60 6.68 -18.54
CA GLY A 281 -9.84 6.02 -18.11
C GLY A 281 -11.08 6.91 -18.28
N ARG A 282 -10.97 8.20 -17.97
CA ARG A 282 -12.07 9.17 -18.17
C ARG A 282 -12.45 9.32 -19.64
N GLY A 283 -11.48 9.47 -20.53
CA GLY A 283 -11.73 9.75 -21.94
C GLY A 283 -12.49 8.63 -22.65
N ASN A 284 -12.21 7.36 -22.35
CA ASN A 284 -12.96 6.25 -22.92
C ASN A 284 -14.44 6.23 -22.49
N PHE A 285 -14.73 6.59 -21.24
CA PHE A 285 -16.10 6.70 -20.72
C PHE A 285 -16.84 7.91 -21.32
N GLU A 286 -16.17 9.06 -21.43
CA GLU A 286 -16.71 10.28 -22.06
C GLU A 286 -16.98 10.06 -23.56
N ALA A 287 -16.05 9.43 -24.28
CA ALA A 287 -16.19 9.06 -25.69
C ALA A 287 -17.42 8.16 -25.92
N PHE A 288 -17.59 7.14 -25.08
CA PHE A 288 -18.79 6.30 -25.13
C PHE A 288 -20.05 7.12 -24.82
N GLY A 289 -20.06 7.94 -23.76
CA GLY A 289 -21.25 8.73 -23.38
C GLY A 289 -21.69 9.70 -24.48
N GLN A 290 -20.75 10.50 -25.00
CA GLN A 290 -21.04 11.66 -25.85
C GLN A 290 -21.19 11.33 -27.33
N ALA A 291 -20.56 10.27 -27.86
CA ALA A 291 -20.57 9.99 -29.30
C ALA A 291 -21.95 9.68 -29.88
N ALA A 292 -22.21 10.18 -31.09
CA ALA A 292 -23.46 10.01 -31.83
C ALA A 292 -23.69 8.61 -32.44
N SER A 293 -22.71 7.70 -32.35
CA SER A 293 -22.82 6.33 -32.87
C SER A 293 -23.92 5.52 -32.18
N SER A 294 -24.74 4.84 -32.97
CA SER A 294 -25.71 3.85 -32.47
C SER A 294 -25.04 2.54 -32.05
N GLU A 295 -23.90 2.21 -32.65
CA GLU A 295 -23.18 0.93 -32.53
C GLU A 295 -21.91 1.11 -31.69
N LYS A 296 -22.09 1.66 -30.48
CA LYS A 296 -21.01 1.92 -29.52
C LYS A 296 -20.96 0.87 -28.41
N PHE A 297 -19.75 0.45 -28.09
CA PHE A 297 -19.41 -0.56 -27.09
C PHE A 297 -18.34 -0.03 -26.15
N LEU A 298 -18.41 -0.43 -24.88
CA LEU A 298 -17.48 -0.04 -23.82
C LEU A 298 -16.94 -1.27 -23.09
N GLU A 299 -15.63 -1.37 -22.98
CA GLU A 299 -14.90 -2.28 -22.09
C GLU A 299 -14.20 -1.43 -21.02
N ALA A 300 -14.02 -1.94 -19.80
CA ALA A 300 -13.25 -1.22 -18.79
C ALA A 300 -12.43 -2.16 -17.88
N HIS A 301 -11.26 -2.61 -18.32
CA HIS A 301 -10.39 -3.56 -17.60
C HIS A 301 -9.71 -2.97 -16.35
N GLY A 302 -9.23 -3.83 -15.46
CA GLY A 302 -8.83 -3.43 -14.10
C GLY A 302 -7.34 -3.32 -13.82
N TYR A 303 -6.50 -3.28 -14.85
CA TYR A 303 -5.05 -3.20 -14.70
C TYR A 303 -4.47 -2.05 -15.53
N GLU A 304 -3.14 -1.94 -15.69
CA GLU A 304 -2.53 -0.85 -16.47
C GLU A 304 -2.81 -0.90 -17.99
N HIS A 305 -2.55 0.22 -18.64
CA HIS A 305 -3.14 0.64 -19.92
C HIS A 305 -2.77 -0.17 -21.19
N TRP A 306 -2.10 -1.33 -21.10
CA TRP A 306 -1.59 -2.00 -22.31
C TRP A 306 -1.65 -3.54 -22.37
N THR A 307 -1.41 -4.32 -21.30
CA THR A 307 -1.33 -5.80 -21.45
C THR A 307 -2.60 -6.40 -22.03
N THR A 308 -3.78 -5.96 -21.58
CA THR A 308 -5.07 -6.50 -22.05
C THR A 308 -5.28 -6.33 -23.56
N PHE A 309 -4.71 -5.30 -24.20
CA PHE A 309 -4.77 -5.12 -25.65
C PHE A 309 -4.04 -6.24 -26.42
N TYR A 310 -2.98 -6.79 -25.83
CA TYR A 310 -2.09 -7.77 -26.44
C TYR A 310 -2.39 -9.22 -26.08
N THR A 311 -2.89 -9.48 -24.87
CA THR A 311 -3.29 -10.83 -24.44
C THR A 311 -4.47 -11.31 -25.26
N ASP A 312 -4.63 -12.63 -25.34
CA ASP A 312 -5.70 -13.20 -26.17
C ASP A 312 -7.11 -12.76 -25.69
N TYR A 313 -7.29 -12.36 -24.42
CA TYR A 313 -8.52 -11.70 -23.95
C TYR A 313 -8.92 -10.49 -24.82
N GLY A 314 -8.06 -9.48 -24.95
CA GLY A 314 -8.38 -8.30 -25.74
C GLY A 314 -8.24 -8.55 -27.23
N ARG A 315 -7.25 -9.35 -27.66
CA ARG A 315 -7.09 -9.69 -29.08
C ARG A 315 -8.32 -10.42 -29.62
N GLU A 316 -8.85 -11.43 -28.95
CA GLU A 316 -10.08 -12.12 -29.38
C GLU A 316 -11.28 -11.18 -29.42
N MET A 317 -11.38 -10.24 -28.46
CA MET A 317 -12.43 -9.23 -28.45
C MET A 317 -12.33 -8.28 -29.64
N GLN A 318 -11.15 -7.72 -29.90
CA GLN A 318 -10.88 -6.85 -31.04
C GLN A 318 -11.15 -7.60 -32.36
N LEU A 319 -10.70 -8.85 -32.49
CA LEU A 319 -10.95 -9.68 -33.66
C LEU A 319 -12.44 -9.95 -33.88
N ARG A 320 -13.20 -10.35 -32.85
CA ARG A 320 -14.67 -10.57 -32.96
C ARG A 320 -15.41 -9.31 -33.38
N PHE A 321 -14.99 -8.14 -32.89
CA PHE A 321 -15.54 -6.83 -33.26
C PHE A 321 -15.28 -6.50 -34.73
N PHE A 322 -14.03 -6.56 -35.19
CA PHE A 322 -13.69 -6.25 -36.59
C PHE A 322 -14.18 -7.33 -37.58
N ASP A 323 -14.26 -8.59 -37.17
CA ASP A 323 -14.86 -9.65 -37.99
C ASP A 323 -16.34 -9.36 -38.28
N HIS A 324 -17.04 -8.72 -37.34
CA HIS A 324 -18.41 -8.28 -37.52
C HIS A 324 -18.50 -7.07 -38.45
N TYR A 325 -17.95 -5.91 -38.05
CA TYR A 325 -18.14 -4.67 -38.80
C TYR A 325 -17.36 -4.62 -40.12
N LEU A 326 -16.16 -5.22 -40.18
CA LEU A 326 -15.35 -5.28 -41.40
C LEU A 326 -15.71 -6.50 -42.25
N LYS A 327 -15.60 -7.73 -41.73
CA LYS A 327 -15.83 -8.95 -42.54
C LYS A 327 -17.30 -9.40 -42.64
N GLY A 328 -18.23 -8.81 -41.90
CA GLY A 328 -19.66 -9.16 -41.94
C GLY A 328 -20.00 -10.51 -41.30
N ARG A 329 -19.18 -11.00 -40.37
CA ARG A 329 -19.36 -12.29 -39.67
C ARG A 329 -20.26 -12.12 -38.45
N ASP A 330 -20.99 -13.17 -38.08
CA ASP A 330 -21.82 -13.19 -36.86
C ASP A 330 -20.98 -13.59 -35.63
N THR A 331 -20.08 -12.68 -35.23
CA THR A 331 -19.06 -12.88 -34.18
C THR A 331 -19.27 -12.03 -32.93
N TRP A 332 -20.19 -11.06 -32.98
CA TRP A 332 -20.33 -9.98 -31.99
C TRP A 332 -21.74 -9.82 -31.43
N SER A 333 -22.76 -10.49 -31.99
CA SER A 333 -24.17 -10.30 -31.60
C SER A 333 -24.54 -10.78 -30.20
N ASP A 334 -23.62 -11.45 -29.49
CA ASP A 334 -23.73 -11.85 -28.08
C ASP A 334 -22.95 -10.92 -27.12
N GLN A 335 -22.21 -9.94 -27.64
CA GLN A 335 -21.45 -8.97 -26.86
C GLN A 335 -22.39 -7.93 -26.22
N PRO A 336 -22.24 -7.60 -24.93
CA PRO A 336 -23.01 -6.53 -24.32
C PRO A 336 -22.46 -5.18 -24.76
N ARG A 337 -23.33 -4.16 -24.85
CA ARG A 337 -22.92 -2.78 -25.17
C ARG A 337 -21.94 -2.22 -24.12
N VAL A 338 -22.01 -2.71 -22.88
CA VAL A 338 -21.04 -2.37 -21.84
C VAL A 338 -20.56 -3.63 -21.10
N LEU A 339 -19.24 -3.74 -20.97
CA LEU A 339 -18.51 -4.83 -20.31
C LEU A 339 -17.49 -4.23 -19.31
N LEU A 340 -17.96 -3.85 -18.12
CA LEU A 340 -17.07 -3.23 -17.13
C LEU A 340 -16.28 -4.27 -16.35
N GLN A 341 -15.10 -3.86 -15.87
CA GLN A 341 -14.22 -4.65 -15.00
C GLN A 341 -13.63 -3.88 -13.78
N VAL A 342 -14.45 -2.98 -13.20
CA VAL A 342 -14.81 -2.92 -11.78
C VAL A 342 -13.84 -3.62 -10.77
N ARG A 343 -13.44 -2.99 -9.63
CA ARG A 343 -12.43 -3.53 -8.67
C ARG A 343 -12.92 -3.94 -7.28
N HIS A 344 -12.41 -5.08 -6.75
CA HIS A 344 -12.71 -5.69 -5.44
C HIS A 344 -11.46 -6.06 -4.54
N PRO A 345 -11.56 -6.27 -3.20
CA PRO A 345 -10.48 -6.08 -2.20
C PRO A 345 -9.98 -7.37 -1.54
N GLY A 346 -8.67 -7.41 -1.31
CA GLY A 346 -7.91 -8.67 -1.43
C GLY A 346 -7.30 -8.78 -2.84
N GLU A 347 -7.97 -8.15 -3.83
CA GLU A 347 -7.57 -7.81 -5.20
C GLU A 347 -8.06 -8.70 -6.37
N LYS A 348 -9.38 -8.88 -6.51
CA LYS A 348 -10.08 -9.47 -7.68
C LYS A 348 -11.22 -8.55 -8.18
N PHE A 349 -12.13 -9.15 -8.93
CA PHE A 349 -12.74 -8.83 -10.25
C PHE A 349 -13.82 -9.95 -10.54
N VAL A 350 -15.11 -9.80 -10.97
CA VAL A 350 -16.07 -10.80 -11.62
C VAL A 350 -17.13 -10.16 -12.58
N GLU A 351 -17.23 -10.52 -13.87
CA GLU A 351 -17.82 -9.79 -15.05
C GLU A 351 -19.11 -8.93 -14.92
N ARG A 352 -19.14 -7.71 -15.49
CA ARG A 352 -20.33 -6.82 -15.58
C ARG A 352 -20.78 -6.60 -17.02
N ARG A 353 -21.71 -7.44 -17.47
CA ARG A 353 -22.48 -7.18 -18.70
C ARG A 353 -23.59 -6.15 -18.39
N ALA A 354 -23.76 -5.16 -19.27
CA ALA A 354 -24.81 -4.14 -19.20
C ALA A 354 -25.13 -3.55 -20.59
N GLU A 355 -26.23 -2.79 -20.69
CA GLU A 355 -26.79 -2.30 -21.96
C GLU A 355 -26.40 -0.85 -22.33
N ASP A 356 -25.93 -0.05 -21.37
CA ASP A 356 -25.50 1.34 -21.62
C ASP A 356 -24.52 1.82 -20.52
N TRP A 357 -23.90 3.00 -20.69
CA TRP A 357 -23.05 3.65 -19.67
C TRP A 357 -23.27 5.18 -19.62
N PRO A 358 -23.36 5.79 -18.42
CA PRO A 358 -23.43 5.16 -17.09
C PRO A 358 -24.60 4.20 -16.98
N LEU A 359 -24.47 3.14 -16.15
CA LEU A 359 -25.31 1.95 -16.32
C LEU A 359 -26.81 2.31 -16.18
N PRO A 360 -27.73 1.65 -16.91
CA PRO A 360 -29.16 1.97 -16.82
C PRO A 360 -29.74 1.86 -15.40
N GLN A 361 -29.12 1.03 -14.55
CA GLN A 361 -29.42 0.88 -13.13
C GLN A 361 -28.46 1.61 -12.18
N THR A 362 -27.61 2.53 -12.68
CA THR A 362 -26.80 3.41 -11.84
C THR A 362 -27.71 4.37 -11.09
N GLU A 363 -27.90 4.10 -9.80
CA GLU A 363 -28.51 5.05 -8.88
C GLU A 363 -27.54 6.21 -8.65
N TRP A 364 -27.70 7.27 -9.44
CA TRP A 364 -27.10 8.60 -9.24
C TRP A 364 -27.54 9.16 -7.88
N THR A 365 -26.92 8.64 -6.85
CA THR A 365 -27.23 8.99 -5.49
C THR A 365 -26.48 10.30 -5.22
N PRO A 366 -27.13 11.33 -4.67
CA PRO A 366 -26.44 12.51 -4.22
C PRO A 366 -25.77 12.22 -2.87
N PHE A 367 -24.69 12.92 -2.71
CA PHE A 367 -23.36 12.40 -2.47
C PHE A 367 -22.58 13.74 -2.46
N TYR A 368 -21.83 14.09 -1.42
CA TYR A 368 -21.47 15.52 -1.20
C TYR A 368 -20.21 15.69 -0.35
N LEU A 369 -19.59 16.89 -0.24
CA LEU A 369 -18.49 17.16 0.73
C LEU A 369 -18.89 18.02 1.93
N ASP A 370 -18.46 17.58 3.12
CA ASP A 370 -18.76 18.17 4.43
C ASP A 370 -17.53 18.02 5.35
N ALA A 371 -16.43 18.69 5.06
CA ALA A 371 -15.28 18.61 5.93
C ALA A 371 -15.46 19.15 7.39
N GLU A 372 -16.63 18.97 8.08
CA GLU A 372 -16.86 18.78 9.54
C GLU A 372 -16.64 17.35 10.02
N ALA A 373 -16.45 16.37 9.14
CA ALA A 373 -16.11 15.04 9.65
C ALA A 373 -15.14 14.16 8.86
N GLU A 374 -14.47 14.75 7.88
CA GLU A 374 -13.50 14.11 6.98
C GLU A 374 -13.81 12.64 6.49
N SER A 375 -14.86 12.39 5.66
CA SER A 375 -15.35 11.08 5.08
C SER A 375 -16.14 11.07 3.70
N LEU A 376 -17.06 10.11 3.34
CA LEU A 376 -17.73 9.94 1.97
C LEU A 376 -19.29 9.45 1.79
N SER A 377 -20.42 10.28 1.93
CA SER A 377 -21.93 10.09 2.28
C SER A 377 -23.09 10.70 1.46
N ARG A 378 -24.22 9.97 1.54
CA ARG A 378 -25.54 10.14 0.93
C ARG A 378 -26.46 11.19 1.55
N THR A 379 -26.27 11.52 2.83
CA THR A 379 -27.15 12.46 3.53
C THR A 379 -26.61 13.88 3.33
N GLU A 380 -27.40 14.75 2.68
CA GLU A 380 -27.12 16.19 2.68
C GLU A 380 -27.21 16.70 4.13
N PRO A 381 -26.34 17.64 4.54
CA PRO A 381 -26.25 18.07 5.92
C PRO A 381 -27.29 19.13 6.22
N SER A 382 -27.49 19.42 7.51
CA SER A 382 -28.34 20.52 7.92
C SER A 382 -27.66 21.89 7.74
N ASP A 383 -26.33 21.97 7.82
CA ASP A 383 -25.59 23.24 7.97
C ASP A 383 -24.27 23.28 7.12
N SER A 384 -23.60 24.43 7.07
CA SER A 384 -22.50 24.76 6.11
C SER A 384 -21.24 25.38 6.76
N GLY A 385 -20.14 25.50 5.99
CA GLY A 385 -18.76 25.79 6.44
C GLY A 385 -17.72 25.49 5.33
N GLU A 386 -16.43 25.53 5.66
CA GLU A 386 -15.26 25.34 4.77
C GLU A 386 -14.03 24.72 5.49
N ALA A 387 -13.37 23.69 4.95
CA ALA A 387 -12.21 23.09 5.65
C ALA A 387 -10.88 23.46 5.01
N THR A 388 -10.13 24.29 5.73
CA THR A 388 -8.75 24.61 5.44
C THR A 388 -7.86 23.41 5.77
N TYR A 389 -6.89 23.10 4.91
CA TYR A 389 -5.79 22.18 5.19
C TYR A 389 -4.50 22.75 4.63
N ASP A 390 -3.35 22.26 5.09
CA ASP A 390 -2.12 22.61 4.40
C ASP A 390 -1.96 21.76 3.15
N ALA A 391 -1.80 22.42 1.99
CA ALA A 391 -1.60 21.73 0.73
C ALA A 391 -0.29 20.92 0.69
N LEU A 392 0.71 21.26 1.52
CA LEU A 392 2.06 20.68 1.49
C LEU A 392 2.52 20.11 2.84
N GLU A 393 2.24 20.77 3.97
CA GLU A 393 2.70 20.32 5.31
C GLU A 393 1.81 19.22 5.94
N SER A 394 0.60 18.98 5.41
CA SER A 394 -0.39 18.06 5.99
C SER A 394 -0.59 16.79 5.15
N SER A 395 -1.30 15.79 5.70
CA SER A 395 -1.72 14.59 4.95
C SER A 395 -2.77 14.84 3.86
N GLY A 396 -3.11 16.11 3.61
CA GLY A 396 -4.41 16.52 3.07
C GLY A 396 -5.54 16.18 4.04
N LEU A 397 -6.74 16.70 3.75
CA LEU A 397 -7.95 16.23 4.44
C LEU A 397 -8.25 14.81 3.99
N THR A 398 -7.89 13.82 4.80
CA THR A 398 -8.16 12.43 4.43
C THR A 398 -9.62 12.15 4.76
N PHE A 399 -10.41 12.07 3.71
CA PHE A 399 -11.82 11.77 3.78
C PHE A 399 -12.02 10.23 4.04
N VAL A 400 -11.70 9.81 5.28
CA VAL A 400 -11.62 8.45 5.88
C VAL A 400 -12.99 7.81 6.11
N TYR A 401 -13.04 6.49 6.39
CA TYR A 401 -13.98 5.72 5.61
C TYR A 401 -14.56 4.36 6.15
N PRO A 402 -15.83 4.32 6.66
CA PRO A 402 -16.47 3.18 7.39
C PRO A 402 -17.13 2.01 6.69
N PRO A 403 -16.98 0.76 7.04
CA PRO A 403 -17.93 -0.38 6.88
C PRO A 403 -19.51 -0.32 6.86
N GLN A 404 -20.25 -1.01 5.90
CA GLN A 404 -21.77 -1.13 5.79
C GLN A 404 -22.37 -2.52 5.93
N ASP A 405 -23.56 -2.54 6.51
CA ASP A 405 -24.51 -3.64 6.43
C ASP A 405 -24.86 -4.02 4.96
N ASP A 406 -24.94 -3.05 4.03
CA ASP A 406 -25.29 -3.26 2.61
C ASP A 406 -24.10 -3.25 1.63
N ALA A 407 -24.05 -4.24 0.74
CA ALA A 407 -23.27 -4.18 -0.49
C ALA A 407 -24.06 -3.44 -1.59
N PHE A 408 -23.47 -2.37 -2.13
CA PHE A 408 -24.06 -1.46 -3.12
C PHE A 408 -23.21 -1.43 -4.42
N GLU A 409 -23.50 -0.56 -5.43
CA GLU A 409 -22.68 -0.44 -6.65
C GLU A 409 -22.34 1.00 -7.13
N VAL A 410 -21.05 1.39 -7.06
CA VAL A 410 -20.48 2.64 -7.62
C VAL A 410 -20.01 2.42 -9.06
N THR A 411 -20.93 2.02 -9.93
CA THR A 411 -20.69 2.15 -11.38
C THR A 411 -21.06 3.53 -11.83
N GLY A 412 -20.09 4.42 -11.96
CA GLY A 412 -20.33 5.71 -12.62
C GLY A 412 -19.11 6.62 -12.62
N PRO A 413 -19.21 7.74 -13.37
CA PRO A 413 -18.49 8.97 -13.04
C PRO A 413 -18.79 9.38 -11.58
N VAL A 414 -17.79 9.92 -10.89
CA VAL A 414 -17.88 10.43 -9.52
C VAL A 414 -17.54 11.92 -9.58
N ALA A 415 -18.39 12.78 -9.03
CA ALA A 415 -18.38 14.22 -9.30
C ALA A 415 -18.42 15.05 -8.01
N ALA A 416 -17.24 15.29 -7.43
CA ALA A 416 -17.10 16.10 -6.23
C ALA A 416 -17.43 17.58 -6.47
N LYS A 417 -18.62 18.02 -6.06
CA LYS A 417 -18.96 19.45 -6.03
C LYS A 417 -18.41 20.11 -4.76
N LEU A 418 -17.34 20.88 -4.91
CA LEU A 418 -16.74 21.70 -3.86
C LEU A 418 -17.13 23.17 -3.97
N TRP A 419 -17.16 23.83 -2.82
CA TRP A 419 -17.02 25.28 -2.66
C TRP A 419 -15.74 25.48 -1.86
N ILE A 420 -14.88 26.40 -2.30
CA ILE A 420 -13.52 26.56 -1.76
C ILE A 420 -13.19 28.03 -1.48
N SER A 421 -12.57 28.28 -0.34
CA SER A 421 -11.71 29.44 -0.11
C SER A 421 -10.25 29.01 -0.28
N SER A 422 -9.37 29.96 -0.60
CA SER A 422 -7.92 29.78 -0.51
C SER A 422 -7.26 31.07 -0.02
N SER A 423 -6.11 30.95 0.63
CA SER A 423 -5.23 32.06 0.99
C SER A 423 -4.41 32.57 -0.21
N THR A 424 -4.26 31.73 -1.24
CA THR A 424 -3.65 32.04 -2.55
C THR A 424 -4.70 32.54 -3.55
N THR A 425 -4.24 33.14 -4.66
CA THR A 425 -5.13 33.61 -5.74
C THR A 425 -5.75 32.50 -6.59
N ASP A 426 -5.23 31.27 -6.49
CA ASP A 426 -5.66 30.07 -7.21
C ASP A 426 -5.34 28.81 -6.38
N ALA A 427 -5.98 27.67 -6.64
CA ALA A 427 -5.88 26.46 -5.80
C ALA A 427 -6.05 25.12 -6.55
N ASP A 428 -4.98 24.32 -6.57
CA ASP A 428 -4.96 22.94 -7.07
C ASP A 428 -5.53 21.94 -6.03
N LEU A 429 -6.42 21.03 -6.47
CA LEU A 429 -7.19 20.13 -5.58
C LEU A 429 -7.11 18.66 -6.01
N PHE A 430 -6.40 17.85 -5.21
CA PHE A 430 -6.18 16.41 -5.47
C PHE A 430 -7.07 15.51 -4.59
N LEU A 431 -8.29 15.21 -5.04
CA LEU A 431 -9.23 14.36 -4.30
C LEU A 431 -8.91 12.86 -4.47
N THR A 432 -8.76 12.11 -3.37
CA THR A 432 -8.36 10.68 -3.36
C THR A 432 -9.15 9.84 -2.34
N LEU A 433 -9.29 8.52 -2.58
CA LEU A 433 -10.16 7.57 -1.86
C LEU A 433 -9.37 6.33 -1.32
N ARG A 434 -9.35 6.01 0.00
CA ARG A 434 -8.33 5.11 0.67
C ARG A 434 -8.83 4.03 1.70
N LEU A 435 -7.94 3.49 2.60
CA LEU A 435 -8.04 2.29 3.52
C LEU A 435 -6.92 2.22 4.65
N PHE A 436 -7.07 1.47 5.80
CA PHE A 436 -6.08 1.35 6.94
C PHE A 436 -6.18 0.07 7.88
N ASP A 437 -5.25 -0.14 8.86
CA ASP A 437 -5.28 -1.11 10.04
C ASP A 437 -4.23 -0.80 11.19
N PRO A 438 -4.18 -1.51 12.36
CA PRO A 438 -3.07 -1.39 13.37
C PRO A 438 -2.70 -2.61 14.31
N ALA A 439 -1.43 -3.08 14.40
CA ALA A 439 -0.93 -3.98 15.50
C ALA A 439 0.63 -4.08 15.67
N GLN A 440 1.17 -4.60 16.82
CA GLN A 440 2.63 -4.59 17.20
C GLN A 440 3.12 -5.72 18.19
N ASN A 441 4.45 -5.96 18.33
CA ASN A 441 5.30 -6.10 19.57
C ASN A 441 6.63 -6.95 19.39
N SER A 442 7.54 -7.00 20.39
CA SER A 442 8.99 -7.31 20.22
C SER A 442 9.59 -8.68 20.63
N ARG A 443 9.01 -9.44 21.58
CA ARG A 443 9.58 -10.77 21.99
C ARG A 443 8.93 -11.93 21.27
N SER A 444 7.63 -11.81 21.01
CA SER A 444 7.01 -12.63 19.99
C SER A 444 7.53 -12.17 18.64
N GLN A 445 7.88 -13.11 17.77
CA GLN A 445 7.72 -12.88 16.33
C GLN A 445 6.32 -12.29 16.10
N SER A 446 6.22 -11.11 15.51
CA SER A 446 4.95 -10.38 15.40
C SER A 446 3.92 -11.17 14.58
N ALA A 447 2.63 -10.89 14.76
CA ALA A 447 1.60 -11.32 13.80
C ALA A 447 1.51 -10.35 12.60
N VAL A 448 1.98 -9.11 12.78
CA VAL A 448 2.06 -8.09 11.74
C VAL A 448 3.53 -7.86 11.39
N ALA A 449 3.91 -8.11 10.14
CA ALA A 449 5.26 -7.83 9.65
C ALA A 449 5.48 -6.31 9.56
N PHE A 450 6.63 -5.82 10.01
CA PHE A 450 7.03 -4.42 9.90
C PHE A 450 8.11 -4.27 8.85
N ASN A 451 8.03 -3.21 8.05
CA ASN A 451 9.03 -2.86 7.06
C ASN A 451 9.30 -1.35 7.10
N ILE A 452 10.54 -0.93 6.84
CA ILE A 452 10.94 0.48 6.63
C ILE A 452 11.66 0.55 5.29
N ASP A 453 11.22 1.41 4.38
CA ASP A 453 11.72 1.50 3.00
C ASP A 453 11.84 0.09 2.36
N ASN A 454 10.76 -0.70 2.39
CA ASN A 454 10.68 -2.11 1.95
C ASN A 454 11.51 -3.15 2.73
N VAL A 455 12.37 -2.74 3.66
CA VAL A 455 13.21 -3.66 4.47
C VAL A 455 12.44 -4.17 5.69
N TYR A 456 12.25 -5.50 5.80
CA TYR A 456 11.69 -6.15 6.99
C TYR A 456 12.49 -5.82 8.27
N ILE A 457 11.78 -5.67 9.39
CA ILE A 457 12.34 -5.34 10.71
C ILE A 457 11.96 -6.42 11.72
N ALA A 458 12.90 -7.28 12.12
CA ALA A 458 12.62 -8.41 13.02
C ALA A 458 12.28 -8.03 14.47
N ARG A 459 12.61 -6.81 14.90
CA ARG A 459 12.34 -6.30 16.26
C ARG A 459 11.59 -4.98 16.19
N THR A 460 10.29 -4.99 16.51
CA THR A 460 9.43 -3.80 16.42
C THR A 460 9.89 -2.64 17.33
N THR A 461 10.75 -2.91 18.32
CA THR A 461 11.45 -1.89 19.13
C THR A 461 12.34 -0.94 18.32
N GLN A 462 12.81 -1.37 17.14
CA GLN A 462 13.60 -0.53 16.25
C GLN A 462 12.75 0.52 15.49
N VAL A 463 11.43 0.33 15.40
CA VAL A 463 10.55 1.11 14.51
C VAL A 463 10.20 2.49 15.08
N GLY A 464 9.74 2.54 16.33
CA GLY A 464 9.25 3.79 16.96
C GLY A 464 10.21 5.00 16.86
N PRO A 465 11.52 4.83 17.13
CA PRO A 465 12.50 5.92 17.02
C PRO A 465 12.77 6.45 15.60
N LEU A 466 12.23 5.80 14.57
CA LEU A 466 12.46 6.13 13.15
C LEU A 466 11.26 6.82 12.49
N MET A 467 10.22 7.14 13.27
CA MET A 467 8.97 7.79 12.82
C MET A 467 9.10 9.31 12.61
N PHE A 468 10.16 9.73 11.90
CA PHE A 468 10.39 11.11 11.44
C PHE A 468 10.75 11.09 9.95
N ASP A 469 10.48 12.20 9.24
CA ASP A 469 10.70 12.35 7.79
C ASP A 469 10.07 11.19 6.99
N VAL A 470 8.82 10.87 7.34
CA VAL A 470 8.00 9.79 6.75
C VAL A 470 7.18 10.35 5.60
N ALA A 471 7.23 9.70 4.43
CA ALA A 471 6.43 10.04 3.27
C ALA A 471 5.01 9.46 3.36
N ARG A 472 4.91 8.17 3.75
CA ARG A 472 3.62 7.48 3.92
C ARG A 472 3.74 6.22 4.78
N LEU A 473 2.59 5.77 5.28
CA LEU A 473 2.40 4.47 5.93
C LEU A 473 1.44 3.62 5.09
N GLU A 474 1.84 2.40 4.76
CA GLU A 474 1.02 1.42 4.05
C GLU A 474 0.67 0.29 5.02
N ILE A 475 -0.59 -0.14 5.04
CA ILE A 475 -1.08 -1.11 6.03
C ILE A 475 -2.06 -2.10 5.40
N LEU A 476 -1.84 -3.40 5.63
CA LEU A 476 -2.56 -4.50 4.98
C LEU A 476 -3.28 -5.39 6.01
N LYS A 477 -4.63 -5.37 6.02
CA LYS A 477 -5.48 -6.20 6.90
C LYS A 477 -5.35 -7.70 6.58
N GLY A 478 -5.27 -8.52 7.62
CA GLY A 478 -5.27 -9.98 7.53
C GLY A 478 -3.96 -10.60 7.02
N PRO A 479 -3.83 -11.94 7.04
CA PRO A 479 -2.55 -12.61 6.82
C PRO A 479 -1.91 -12.32 5.45
N GLN A 480 -0.61 -12.02 5.43
CA GLN A 480 0.18 -11.70 4.21
C GLN A 480 1.33 -12.71 3.98
N GLY A 481 1.08 -13.99 4.31
CA GLY A 481 2.09 -15.06 4.34
C GLY A 481 2.77 -15.43 3.01
N THR A 482 2.33 -14.88 1.89
CA THR A 482 2.90 -15.11 0.55
C THR A 482 3.99 -14.09 0.20
N LEU A 483 3.70 -12.79 0.29
CA LEU A 483 4.63 -11.72 -0.07
C LEU A 483 5.57 -11.35 1.08
N TYR A 484 5.03 -10.91 2.23
CA TYR A 484 5.84 -10.57 3.40
C TYR A 484 6.31 -11.82 4.17
N GLY A 485 5.61 -12.94 4.02
CA GLY A 485 6.13 -14.26 4.40
C GLY A 485 5.97 -14.59 5.89
N ARG A 486 7.09 -14.82 6.59
CA ARG A 486 7.08 -15.14 8.02
C ARG A 486 6.49 -13.97 8.80
N ASN A 487 5.75 -14.27 9.87
CA ASN A 487 5.34 -13.27 10.88
C ASN A 487 4.36 -12.22 10.35
N ALA A 488 3.63 -12.58 9.30
CA ALA A 488 2.46 -11.88 8.75
C ALA A 488 1.18 -12.72 8.91
N SER A 489 0.93 -13.26 10.11
CA SER A 489 -0.28 -14.04 10.48
C SER A 489 -1.48 -13.19 10.93
N GLY A 490 -1.37 -11.86 10.83
CA GLY A 490 -2.45 -10.90 11.11
C GLY A 490 -2.44 -9.67 10.20
N GLY A 491 -1.30 -9.31 9.60
CA GLY A 491 -1.18 -8.15 8.71
C GLY A 491 0.25 -7.86 8.26
N ALA A 492 0.44 -6.71 7.61
CA ALA A 492 1.75 -6.10 7.38
C ALA A 492 1.66 -4.56 7.41
N ILE A 493 2.75 -3.90 7.80
CA ILE A 493 2.95 -2.45 7.81
C ILE A 493 4.24 -2.12 7.05
N ASN A 494 4.22 -1.13 6.17
CA ASN A 494 5.40 -0.61 5.47
C ASN A 494 5.50 0.90 5.68
N ILE A 495 6.67 1.36 6.12
CA ILE A 495 6.96 2.76 6.47
C ILE A 495 7.89 3.31 5.40
N ILE A 496 7.36 4.13 4.50
CA ILE A 496 8.15 4.74 3.43
C ILE A 496 8.59 6.12 3.88
N THR A 497 9.90 6.37 3.87
CA THR A 497 10.50 7.61 4.37
C THR A 497 10.96 8.49 3.20
N ASN A 498 10.95 9.81 3.35
CA ASN A 498 11.21 10.73 2.24
C ASN A 498 12.56 10.43 1.57
N ASN A 499 12.58 10.40 0.25
CA ASN A 499 13.79 10.18 -0.54
C ASN A 499 14.51 11.52 -0.81
N PRO A 500 15.79 11.50 -1.20
CA PRO A 500 16.48 12.68 -1.68
C PRO A 500 15.97 13.11 -3.05
N GLU A 501 15.81 14.41 -3.24
CA GLU A 501 15.33 15.03 -4.48
C GLU A 501 16.50 15.66 -5.25
N ILE A 502 16.70 15.28 -6.51
CA ILE A 502 17.83 15.74 -7.33
C ILE A 502 17.54 17.14 -7.89
N GLY A 503 18.51 18.05 -7.76
CA GLY A 503 18.41 19.45 -8.17
C GLY A 503 17.89 20.42 -7.11
N GLU A 504 17.23 19.96 -6.05
CA GLU A 504 16.56 20.82 -5.06
C GLU A 504 17.37 20.99 -3.75
N MET A 505 17.40 22.22 -3.23
CA MET A 505 17.85 22.53 -1.86
C MET A 505 16.64 23.02 -1.07
N SER A 506 16.16 22.21 -0.12
CA SER A 506 14.95 22.46 0.67
C SER A 506 15.02 21.79 2.04
N GLY A 507 14.24 22.24 3.01
CA GLY A 507 14.24 21.67 4.34
C GLY A 507 13.13 22.16 5.26
N TYR A 508 13.12 21.61 6.47
CA TYR A 508 12.22 22.03 7.53
C TYR A 508 12.84 21.90 8.91
N PHE A 509 12.36 22.68 9.87
CA PHE A 509 12.68 22.58 11.29
C PHE A 509 11.42 22.74 12.15
N GLY A 510 11.10 21.69 12.91
CA GLY A 510 10.02 21.62 13.89
C GLY A 510 10.52 21.60 15.33
N GLY A 511 9.68 22.11 16.24
CA GLY A 511 9.86 22.09 17.68
C GLY A 511 8.53 21.84 18.42
N SER A 512 8.55 21.34 19.64
CA SER A 512 7.38 21.27 20.51
C SER A 512 7.79 21.30 21.99
N VAL A 513 6.95 21.88 22.83
CA VAL A 513 7.12 21.94 24.29
C VAL A 513 5.80 21.62 24.99
N GLY A 514 5.81 21.05 26.19
CA GLY A 514 4.54 20.70 26.85
C GLY A 514 4.61 20.26 28.30
N ASN A 515 3.47 19.78 28.81
CA ASN A 515 3.37 19.15 30.11
C ASN A 515 4.20 17.85 30.15
N LEU A 516 4.39 17.30 31.35
CA LEU A 516 5.45 16.33 31.62
C LEU A 516 6.86 16.84 31.21
N GLY A 517 7.03 18.15 31.02
CA GLY A 517 8.30 18.73 30.57
C GLY A 517 8.72 18.34 29.15
N LEU A 518 7.77 17.97 28.28
CA LEU A 518 8.03 17.65 26.87
C LEU A 518 8.87 18.75 26.20
N GLN A 519 9.89 18.33 25.46
CA GLN A 519 10.70 19.09 24.52
C GLN A 519 10.99 18.17 23.32
N SER A 520 10.49 18.51 22.14
CA SER A 520 10.74 17.79 20.89
C SER A 520 11.30 18.75 19.84
N PHE A 521 12.17 18.26 18.97
CA PHE A 521 12.70 18.95 17.81
C PHE A 521 12.89 17.95 16.66
N ASN A 522 12.59 18.34 15.44
CA ASN A 522 12.79 17.50 14.25
C ASN A 522 13.12 18.37 13.04
N GLY A 523 13.70 17.78 12.00
CA GLY A 523 14.00 18.53 10.79
C GLY A 523 14.56 17.65 9.68
N ALA A 524 14.58 18.19 8.46
CA ALA A 524 15.25 17.62 7.31
C ALA A 524 15.92 18.70 6.48
N LEU A 525 16.96 18.31 5.74
CA LEU A 525 17.61 19.09 4.70
C LEU A 525 17.87 18.16 3.50
N ASN A 526 17.34 18.51 2.34
CA ASN A 526 17.72 17.95 1.06
C ASN A 526 18.80 18.82 0.42
N ALA A 527 19.84 18.19 -0.15
CA ALA A 527 20.92 18.88 -0.84
C ALA A 527 21.31 18.13 -2.13
N PRO A 528 21.41 18.82 -3.28
CA PRO A 528 21.80 18.18 -4.54
C PRO A 528 23.32 18.01 -4.58
N LEU A 529 23.79 16.87 -5.07
CA LEU A 529 25.21 16.51 -5.17
C LEU A 529 25.69 16.45 -6.63
N GLY A 530 25.19 17.36 -7.46
CA GLY A 530 25.37 17.38 -8.91
C GLY A 530 24.07 17.12 -9.65
N GLU A 531 24.18 16.68 -10.90
CA GLU A 531 23.04 16.51 -11.82
C GLU A 531 22.32 15.16 -11.65
N ASN A 532 22.94 14.18 -10.98
CA ASN A 532 22.41 12.81 -10.87
C ASN A 532 22.54 12.17 -9.47
N ALA A 533 22.70 13.00 -8.44
CA ALA A 533 22.78 12.54 -7.05
C ALA A 533 22.20 13.57 -6.08
N ALA A 534 21.60 13.11 -4.98
CA ALA A 534 21.10 13.95 -3.91
C ALA A 534 21.24 13.28 -2.54
N LEU A 535 21.46 14.11 -1.52
CA LEU A 535 21.65 13.72 -0.13
C LEU A 535 20.58 14.38 0.74
N ARG A 536 19.73 13.57 1.36
CA ARG A 536 18.76 14.02 2.37
C ARG A 536 19.24 13.62 3.75
N ILE A 537 19.35 14.59 4.65
CA ILE A 537 19.70 14.37 6.06
C ILE A 537 18.52 14.84 6.92
N ALA A 538 17.94 13.93 7.69
CA ALA A 538 16.85 14.21 8.60
C ALA A 538 17.17 13.74 10.03
N GLY A 539 16.47 14.29 11.03
CA GLY A 539 16.63 13.87 12.41
C GLY A 539 15.54 14.35 13.36
N GLN A 540 15.58 13.78 14.56
CA GLN A 540 14.64 14.06 15.65
C GLN A 540 15.33 13.97 17.02
N ILE A 541 14.88 14.80 17.95
CA ILE A 541 15.18 14.75 19.39
C ILE A 541 13.86 14.89 20.13
N VAL A 542 13.62 14.03 21.12
CA VAL A 542 12.48 14.09 22.06
C VAL A 542 13.03 13.90 23.47
N ASP A 543 12.57 14.71 24.42
CA ASP A 543 12.68 14.44 25.86
C ASP A 543 11.32 14.79 26.51
N ARG A 544 10.71 13.82 27.21
CA ARG A 544 9.46 13.97 27.97
C ARG A 544 9.57 13.14 29.23
N SER A 545 9.16 13.70 30.37
CA SER A 545 9.13 12.99 31.66
C SER A 545 8.04 11.92 31.67
N GLY A 546 8.19 10.96 32.58
CA GLY A 546 7.21 9.92 32.81
C GLY A 546 5.95 10.41 33.51
N TYR A 547 4.88 9.64 33.38
CA TYR A 547 3.55 9.94 33.89
C TYR A 547 3.01 8.93 34.90
N THR A 548 3.64 7.77 35.10
CA THR A 548 3.32 6.92 36.26
C THR A 548 3.88 7.56 37.53
N SER A 549 3.30 7.27 38.70
CA SER A 549 3.58 7.98 39.97
C SER A 549 5.04 7.92 40.48
N ASN A 550 5.89 7.07 39.89
CA ASN A 550 7.34 7.01 40.14
C ASN A 550 8.19 7.69 39.04
N GLY A 551 7.60 8.23 37.98
CA GLY A 551 8.29 8.84 36.83
C GLY A 551 8.54 7.91 35.64
N GLY A 552 7.76 6.83 35.51
CA GLY A 552 7.86 5.87 34.40
C GLY A 552 6.97 6.23 33.21
N GLN A 553 7.15 5.53 32.09
CA GLN A 553 6.60 5.90 30.76
C GLN A 553 7.14 7.26 30.26
N ASP A 554 8.40 7.57 30.61
CA ASP A 554 9.14 8.69 30.03
C ASP A 554 9.64 8.34 28.62
N GLU A 555 10.19 9.33 27.91
CA GLU A 555 10.57 9.18 26.51
C GLU A 555 11.72 10.13 26.18
N LYS A 556 12.91 9.59 25.92
CA LYS A 556 14.10 10.39 25.58
C LYS A 556 14.75 9.81 24.34
N THR A 557 14.26 10.21 23.17
CA THR A 557 14.63 9.66 21.87
C THR A 557 15.54 10.64 21.12
N LYS A 558 16.58 10.14 20.45
CA LYS A 558 17.33 10.89 19.43
C LYS A 558 17.52 10.01 18.22
N ALA A 559 17.33 10.55 17.02
CA ALA A 559 17.51 9.79 15.80
C ALA A 559 17.96 10.67 14.63
N ALA A 560 18.62 10.06 13.66
CA ALA A 560 18.99 10.68 12.39
C ALA A 560 18.95 9.65 11.26
N ARG A 561 18.60 10.11 10.06
CA ARG A 561 18.62 9.34 8.81
C ARG A 561 19.39 10.14 7.77
N ALA A 562 20.26 9.48 7.03
CA ALA A 562 20.86 10.01 5.82
C ALA A 562 20.50 9.07 4.66
N LYS A 563 19.92 9.62 3.59
CA LYS A 563 19.68 8.92 2.33
C LYS A 563 20.53 9.56 1.23
N LEU A 564 21.21 8.74 0.44
CA LEU A 564 21.86 9.11 -0.81
C LEU A 564 21.11 8.43 -1.95
N LEU A 565 20.50 9.22 -2.82
CA LEU A 565 20.04 8.75 -4.12
C LEU A 565 21.15 9.01 -5.13
N TRP A 566 21.51 7.99 -5.91
CA TRP A 566 22.42 8.12 -7.05
C TRP A 566 21.85 7.40 -8.25
N GLU A 567 21.78 8.11 -9.37
CA GLU A 567 21.23 7.63 -10.64
C GLU A 567 22.35 7.68 -11.70
N PRO A 568 23.27 6.68 -11.71
CA PRO A 568 24.33 6.61 -12.72
C PRO A 568 23.81 6.50 -14.16
N SER A 569 22.57 6.03 -14.35
CA SER A 569 21.85 6.00 -15.62
C SER A 569 20.35 5.80 -15.40
N ASP A 570 19.53 6.06 -16.41
CA ASP A 570 18.07 5.91 -16.36
C ASP A 570 17.57 4.47 -16.06
N PHE A 571 18.46 3.48 -16.14
CA PHE A 571 18.17 2.05 -15.97
C PHE A 571 18.81 1.42 -14.70
N VAL A 572 19.59 2.20 -13.94
CA VAL A 572 20.14 1.80 -12.63
C VAL A 572 19.98 2.95 -11.65
N SER A 573 19.09 2.77 -10.67
CA SER A 573 19.00 3.65 -9.50
C SER A 573 19.58 2.94 -8.27
N LEU A 574 20.37 3.66 -7.47
CA LEU A 574 20.89 3.19 -6.19
C LEU A 574 20.48 4.17 -5.08
N LEU A 575 19.52 3.75 -4.26
CA LEU A 575 19.16 4.45 -3.03
C LEU A 575 19.90 3.79 -1.86
N ILE A 576 20.82 4.50 -1.20
CA ILE A 576 21.44 4.06 0.05
C ILE A 576 20.75 4.80 1.21
N SER A 577 20.17 4.06 2.14
CA SER A 577 19.52 4.60 3.35
C SER A 577 20.30 4.16 4.59
N ALA A 578 20.69 5.10 5.46
CA ALA A 578 21.36 4.80 6.72
C ALA A 578 20.67 5.54 7.88
N ASP A 579 20.35 4.82 8.94
CA ASP A 579 19.72 5.36 10.15
C ASP A 579 20.54 5.07 11.41
N ILE A 580 20.42 5.98 12.38
CA ILE A 580 20.83 5.78 13.77
C ILE A 580 19.74 6.28 14.70
N SER A 581 19.52 5.58 15.80
CA SER A 581 18.65 6.06 16.89
C SER A 581 19.12 5.62 18.27
N ALA A 582 18.81 6.42 19.27
CA ALA A 582 19.18 6.28 20.66
C ALA A 582 17.98 6.64 21.55
N VAL A 583 17.34 5.63 22.13
CA VAL A 583 16.30 5.78 23.16
C VAL A 583 16.96 5.70 24.53
N ARG A 584 16.54 6.58 25.45
CA ARG A 584 16.92 6.63 26.86
C ARG A 584 15.67 6.85 27.72
N GLY A 585 15.79 6.64 29.02
CA GLY A 585 14.76 7.00 30.00
C GLY A 585 14.74 6.09 31.22
N GLN A 586 13.70 6.21 32.02
CA GLN A 586 13.20 5.26 33.03
C GLN A 586 12.52 4.05 32.36
N GLY A 587 11.87 4.26 31.20
CA GLY A 587 11.20 3.23 30.42
C GLY A 587 9.80 2.86 30.93
N SER A 588 9.26 1.74 30.44
CA SER A 588 7.87 1.34 30.71
C SER A 588 7.59 1.11 32.20
N GLY A 589 6.58 1.80 32.74
CA GLY A 589 6.01 1.59 34.07
C GLY A 589 4.68 0.84 34.01
N VAL A 590 4.38 0.04 35.03
CA VAL A 590 3.14 -0.75 35.10
C VAL A 590 2.36 -0.43 36.37
N VAL A 591 1.04 -0.49 36.25
CA VAL A 591 0.07 -0.06 37.28
C VAL A 591 -0.79 -1.23 37.74
N VAL A 592 -1.52 -1.03 38.83
CA VAL A 592 -2.47 -2.04 39.35
C VAL A 592 -3.86 -1.80 38.75
N LYS A 593 -4.58 -2.86 38.37
CA LYS A 593 -6.04 -2.83 38.21
C LYS A 593 -6.68 -3.57 39.39
N GLU A 594 -7.47 -2.84 40.18
CA GLU A 594 -8.04 -3.32 41.44
C GLU A 594 -9.28 -4.21 41.23
N ASN A 595 -9.65 -4.96 42.28
CA ASN A 595 -10.78 -5.89 42.28
C ASN A 595 -12.00 -5.35 43.06
N GLY A 596 -12.20 -4.03 43.05
CA GLY A 596 -13.39 -3.37 43.64
C GLY A 596 -13.51 -3.43 45.17
N ALA A 597 -12.41 -3.64 45.89
CA ALA A 597 -12.40 -3.90 47.34
C ALA A 597 -11.57 -2.91 48.19
N GLU A 598 -10.96 -1.91 47.55
CA GLU A 598 -10.10 -0.88 48.16
C GLU A 598 -10.86 0.48 48.26
N PRO A 599 -10.41 1.43 49.10
CA PRO A 599 -11.18 2.64 49.40
C PRO A 599 -11.18 3.69 48.27
N THR A 600 -12.14 4.60 48.33
CA THR A 600 -12.64 5.48 47.24
C THR A 600 -11.66 6.49 46.61
N ASN A 601 -10.36 6.45 46.94
CA ASN A 601 -9.35 7.38 46.45
C ASN A 601 -8.18 6.61 45.78
N PHE A 602 -8.49 5.82 44.75
CA PHE A 602 -7.49 5.11 43.94
C PHE A 602 -6.91 6.01 42.84
N ASP A 603 -5.58 5.98 42.66
CA ASP A 603 -4.86 6.61 41.55
C ASP A 603 -4.50 5.52 40.52
N PRO A 604 -5.05 5.57 39.29
CA PRO A 604 -4.83 4.54 38.29
C PRO A 604 -3.47 4.63 37.57
N TRP A 605 -2.75 5.76 37.67
CA TRP A 605 -1.35 5.86 37.22
C TRP A 605 -0.35 5.57 38.35
N ARG A 606 -0.83 5.16 39.54
CA ARG A 606 0.02 4.69 40.62
C ARG A 606 0.75 3.41 40.21
N ASP A 607 2.06 3.52 40.07
CA ASP A 607 2.91 2.39 39.72
C ASP A 607 2.83 1.30 40.80
N ILE A 608 2.88 0.05 40.35
CA ILE A 608 2.78 -1.14 41.22
C ILE A 608 3.89 -1.23 42.28
N THR A 609 5.02 -0.53 42.09
CA THR A 609 6.09 -0.38 43.09
C THR A 609 5.70 0.53 44.26
N GLN A 610 4.87 1.54 44.02
CA GLN A 610 4.42 2.50 45.03
C GLN A 610 3.06 2.13 45.63
N THR A 611 2.31 1.22 45.01
CA THR A 611 1.10 0.64 45.63
C THR A 611 1.49 -0.06 46.95
N PRO A 612 0.82 0.25 48.08
CA PRO A 612 1.13 -0.36 49.37
C PRO A 612 0.61 -1.81 49.40
N LEU A 613 1.36 -2.73 48.76
CA LEU A 613 1.06 -4.17 48.71
C LEU A 613 1.09 -4.77 50.12
N ALA A 614 -0.07 -4.79 50.76
CA ALA A 614 -0.35 -5.49 51.98
C ALA A 614 -0.54 -6.99 51.67
N TYR A 615 0.55 -7.75 51.64
CA TYR A 615 0.66 -9.09 52.25
C TYR A 615 2.08 -9.68 52.05
N PRO A 616 2.93 -9.70 53.09
CA PRO A 616 4.25 -10.35 53.04
C PRO A 616 4.24 -11.90 52.99
N PHE A 617 3.06 -12.53 52.88
CA PHE A 617 2.84 -13.87 53.46
C PHE A 617 3.25 -15.08 52.59
N LEU A 618 3.65 -14.89 51.34
CA LEU A 618 3.97 -16.00 50.42
C LEU A 618 5.45 -16.39 50.36
N PHE A 619 6.35 -15.52 50.80
CA PHE A 619 7.80 -15.77 50.78
C PHE A 619 8.42 -15.85 52.20
N GLY A 620 7.55 -15.99 53.21
CA GLY A 620 7.92 -16.18 54.61
C GLY A 620 8.19 -14.87 55.38
N PRO A 621 8.16 -14.92 56.73
CA PRO A 621 8.20 -13.73 57.58
C PRO A 621 9.54 -12.96 57.58
N ASN A 622 10.56 -13.44 56.85
CA ASN A 622 11.89 -12.84 56.80
C ASN A 622 12.12 -11.91 55.60
N THR A 623 11.18 -11.77 54.65
CA THR A 623 11.32 -10.75 53.61
C THR A 623 11.02 -9.36 54.20
N ALA A 624 12.08 -8.66 54.59
CA ALA A 624 12.04 -7.24 54.93
C ALA A 624 11.35 -6.42 53.81
N PRO A 625 10.77 -5.24 54.12
CA PRO A 625 10.10 -4.41 53.12
C PRO A 625 11.10 -3.92 52.05
N TYR A 626 11.15 -4.64 50.93
CA TYR A 626 11.92 -4.25 49.76
C TYR A 626 11.17 -3.14 49.01
N THR A 627 11.49 -1.90 49.36
CA THR A 627 11.24 -0.75 48.50
C THR A 627 12.04 -0.96 47.22
N ALA A 628 11.37 -0.91 46.06
CA ALA A 628 12.07 -0.93 44.78
C ALA A 628 12.97 0.32 44.69
N PRO A 629 14.29 0.19 44.50
CA PRO A 629 15.14 1.34 44.22
C PRO A 629 14.77 1.94 42.85
N ASP A 630 14.97 3.24 42.72
CA ASP A 630 14.73 3.99 41.47
C ASP A 630 15.93 3.84 40.51
N ASP A 631 16.23 2.58 40.16
CA ASP A 631 17.40 2.16 39.36
C ASP A 631 17.04 1.54 38.00
N ARG A 632 15.74 1.61 37.65
CA ARG A 632 15.20 1.22 36.36
C ARG A 632 15.66 2.18 35.25
N PHE A 633 15.66 1.72 34.01
CA PHE A 633 15.99 2.54 32.85
C PHE A 633 15.59 1.83 31.56
N ILE A 634 15.46 2.58 30.47
CA ILE A 634 15.62 2.06 29.12
C ILE A 634 16.84 2.70 28.46
N ARG A 635 17.58 1.89 27.70
CA ARG A 635 18.62 2.32 26.78
C ARG A 635 18.53 1.43 25.54
N SER A 636 18.07 1.96 24.41
CA SER A 636 18.24 1.31 23.11
C SER A 636 19.17 2.14 22.24
N ASP A 637 20.15 1.50 21.62
CA ASP A 637 21.00 2.06 20.57
C ASP A 637 20.81 1.22 19.31
N THR A 638 20.26 1.81 18.26
CA THR A 638 19.94 1.14 16.99
C THR A 638 20.71 1.82 15.85
N LYS A 639 21.17 1.03 14.88
CA LYS A 639 21.71 1.52 13.60
C LYS A 639 21.24 0.62 12.46
N GLY A 640 20.95 1.20 11.31
CA GLY A 640 20.58 0.50 10.09
C GLY A 640 21.33 1.04 8.88
N ILE A 641 21.59 0.16 7.92
CA ILE A 641 21.94 0.54 6.55
C ILE A 641 21.25 -0.41 5.58
N SER A 642 20.68 0.14 4.52
CA SER A 642 20.17 -0.60 3.38
C SER A 642 20.62 0.06 2.08
N ALA A 643 20.66 -0.74 1.02
CA ALA A 643 20.58 -0.22 -0.34
C ALA A 643 19.35 -0.80 -1.01
N GLU A 644 18.66 -0.01 -1.83
CA GLU A 644 17.77 -0.52 -2.87
C GLU A 644 18.47 -0.27 -4.21
N LEU A 645 18.97 -1.35 -4.81
CA LEU A 645 19.47 -1.36 -6.18
C LEU A 645 18.32 -1.82 -7.07
N ASN A 646 17.78 -0.92 -7.89
CA ASN A 646 16.86 -1.28 -8.96
C ASN A 646 17.64 -1.27 -10.27
N ALA A 647 17.73 -2.43 -10.91
CA ALA A 647 18.23 -2.58 -12.26
C ALA A 647 17.05 -2.97 -13.16
N ASP A 648 16.73 -2.13 -14.15
CA ASP A 648 15.75 -2.50 -15.16
C ASP A 648 16.41 -3.47 -16.15
N LEU A 649 15.88 -4.69 -16.24
CA LEU A 649 16.42 -5.76 -17.10
C LEU A 649 15.72 -5.87 -18.45
N GLY A 650 14.70 -5.06 -18.70
CA GLY A 650 13.58 -5.54 -19.48
C GLY A 650 12.55 -6.20 -18.55
N PHE A 651 12.24 -7.48 -18.78
CA PHE A 651 11.03 -8.20 -18.32
C PHE A 651 10.51 -8.03 -16.89
N ALA A 652 11.34 -7.56 -15.99
CA ALA A 652 10.99 -7.21 -14.65
C ALA A 652 12.07 -6.27 -14.13
N THR A 653 11.69 -5.39 -13.20
CA THR A 653 12.70 -4.72 -12.37
C THR A 653 13.36 -5.79 -11.51
N LEU A 654 14.69 -5.92 -11.63
CA LEU A 654 15.49 -6.64 -10.66
C LEU A 654 15.74 -5.68 -9.50
N THR A 655 14.92 -5.82 -8.46
CA THR A 655 15.10 -5.11 -7.19
C THR A 655 15.94 -5.99 -6.27
N VAL A 656 17.13 -5.51 -5.89
CA VAL A 656 18.02 -6.15 -4.93
C VAL A 656 18.16 -5.25 -3.71
N ILE A 657 17.65 -5.72 -2.58
CA ILE A 657 17.64 -5.01 -1.30
C ILE A 657 18.50 -5.78 -0.29
N PRO A 658 19.82 -5.53 -0.24
CA PRO A 658 20.63 -5.87 0.92
C PRO A 658 20.41 -4.85 2.05
N ALA A 659 20.16 -5.35 3.25
CA ALA A 659 20.14 -4.52 4.45
C ALA A 659 20.82 -5.20 5.65
N TYR A 660 21.40 -4.37 6.50
CA TYR A 660 21.98 -4.77 7.77
C TYR A 660 21.50 -3.83 8.88
N ARG A 661 20.96 -4.41 9.95
CA ARG A 661 20.50 -3.68 11.14
C ARG A 661 21.15 -4.23 12.39
N HIS A 662 21.32 -3.36 13.37
CA HIS A 662 21.86 -3.73 14.68
C HIS A 662 21.16 -2.95 15.78
N GLN A 663 20.67 -3.66 16.79
CA GLN A 663 20.12 -3.09 18.01
C GLN A 663 20.95 -3.56 19.22
N ASN A 664 21.22 -2.65 20.14
CA ASN A 664 21.71 -2.96 21.48
C ASN A 664 20.78 -2.29 22.50
N GLN A 665 19.93 -3.09 23.14
CA GLN A 665 18.92 -2.64 24.08
C GLN A 665 19.21 -3.18 25.48
N GLU A 666 19.34 -2.31 26.47
CA GLU A 666 19.32 -2.65 27.89
C GLU A 666 18.11 -1.98 28.55
N PHE A 667 17.34 -2.73 29.31
CA PHE A 667 16.13 -2.28 29.98
C PHE A 667 16.04 -2.89 31.38
N ALA A 668 15.84 -2.05 32.39
CA ALA A 668 15.49 -2.44 33.75
C ALA A 668 14.12 -1.88 34.10
N SER A 669 13.28 -2.67 34.76
CA SER A 669 11.94 -2.25 35.21
C SER A 669 11.46 -3.09 36.40
N TYR A 670 10.26 -2.79 36.91
CA TYR A 670 9.70 -3.44 38.08
C TYR A 670 8.23 -3.84 37.87
N THR A 671 7.85 -5.03 38.32
CA THR A 671 6.43 -5.38 38.55
C THR A 671 6.30 -6.04 39.94
N SER A 672 5.34 -5.61 40.77
CA SER A 672 5.10 -6.13 42.14
C SER A 672 6.36 -6.44 43.00
N ARG A 673 7.33 -5.53 43.04
CA ARG A 673 8.63 -5.67 43.76
C ARG A 673 9.59 -6.74 43.20
N PHE A 674 9.30 -7.33 42.04
CA PHE A 674 10.29 -8.02 41.21
C PHE A 674 10.96 -7.00 40.29
N ARG A 675 12.29 -6.97 40.26
CA ARG A 675 13.06 -6.27 39.21
C ARG A 675 13.24 -7.20 38.03
N PHE A 676 13.00 -6.68 36.84
CA PHE A 676 13.35 -7.29 35.58
C PHE A 676 14.54 -6.54 34.99
N TYR A 677 15.49 -7.28 34.43
CA TYR A 677 16.57 -6.74 33.62
C TYR A 677 16.68 -7.56 32.35
N GLU A 678 16.64 -6.86 31.22
CA GLU A 678 16.77 -7.41 29.88
C GLU A 678 17.90 -6.69 29.17
N LYS A 679 18.77 -7.46 28.52
CA LYS A 679 19.79 -6.99 27.62
C LYS A 679 19.70 -7.81 26.34
N LEU A 680 19.46 -7.13 25.23
CA LEU A 680 19.34 -7.70 23.89
C LEU A 680 20.40 -7.05 23.00
N LYS A 681 21.34 -7.86 22.50
CA LYS A 681 22.19 -7.50 21.37
C LYS A 681 21.69 -8.27 20.15
N ASP A 682 21.27 -7.54 19.14
CA ASP A 682 20.58 -8.06 17.95
C ASP A 682 21.34 -7.59 16.70
N GLU A 683 21.63 -8.49 15.78
CA GLU A 683 22.28 -8.21 14.48
C GLU A 683 21.48 -8.95 13.40
N GLU A 684 20.83 -8.19 12.52
CA GLU A 684 19.89 -8.66 11.49
C GLU A 684 20.49 -8.36 10.11
N THR A 685 20.51 -9.35 9.23
CA THR A 685 20.90 -9.21 7.81
C THR A 685 19.79 -9.76 6.94
N THR A 686 19.31 -8.94 6.00
CA THR A 686 18.32 -9.35 5.00
C THR A 686 18.85 -9.12 3.60
N LEU A 687 18.49 -10.02 2.70
CA LEU A 687 18.68 -9.86 1.27
C LEU A 687 17.43 -10.34 0.56
N GLU A 688 16.66 -9.41 0.01
CA GLU A 688 15.67 -9.73 -1.01
C GLU A 688 16.26 -9.51 -2.39
N ALA A 689 16.15 -10.51 -3.25
CA ALA A 689 16.33 -10.36 -4.69
C ALA A 689 15.02 -10.79 -5.35
N ARG A 690 14.22 -9.81 -5.77
CA ARG A 690 12.93 -10.04 -6.43
C ARG A 690 12.97 -9.58 -7.87
N LEU A 691 12.24 -10.31 -8.70
CA LEU A 691 12.01 -10.04 -10.10
C LEU A 691 10.52 -9.70 -10.21
N GLY A 692 10.25 -8.40 -10.28
CA GLY A 692 8.91 -7.82 -10.16
C GLY A 692 8.33 -7.37 -11.50
N ASN A 693 7.11 -7.82 -11.78
CA ASN A 693 6.28 -7.47 -12.92
C ASN A 693 4.90 -7.05 -12.39
N ASP A 694 4.34 -5.97 -12.93
CA ASP A 694 3.02 -5.48 -12.52
C ASP A 694 2.01 -5.48 -13.68
N THR A 695 2.02 -6.50 -14.54
CA THR A 695 1.33 -6.47 -15.84
C THR A 695 -0.16 -6.82 -15.85
N ALA A 696 -0.86 -6.30 -16.87
CA ALA A 696 -2.31 -6.15 -16.94
C ALA A 696 -3.16 -7.41 -17.20
N ALA A 697 -2.60 -8.58 -16.92
CA ALA A 697 -3.38 -9.82 -16.81
C ALA A 697 -2.76 -10.80 -15.80
N LEU A 698 -1.44 -10.75 -15.56
CA LEU A 698 -0.70 -11.48 -14.52
C LEU A 698 0.25 -10.46 -13.90
N LYS A 699 -0.20 -9.79 -12.84
CA LYS A 699 0.72 -9.11 -11.94
C LYS A 699 1.47 -10.23 -11.21
N TRP A 700 2.78 -10.33 -11.42
CA TRP A 700 3.60 -11.33 -10.73
C TRP A 700 4.89 -10.77 -10.15
N VAL A 701 5.17 -11.18 -8.92
CA VAL A 701 6.50 -11.06 -8.33
C VAL A 701 6.97 -12.45 -7.96
N ALA A 702 8.15 -12.81 -8.43
CA ALA A 702 8.87 -13.99 -7.98
C ALA A 702 10.20 -13.55 -7.37
N GLY A 703 10.56 -14.10 -6.23
CA GLY A 703 11.74 -13.65 -5.49
C GLY A 703 12.34 -14.71 -4.59
N VAL A 704 13.61 -14.50 -4.30
CA VAL A 704 14.31 -15.18 -3.22
C VAL A 704 14.54 -14.20 -2.08
N TYR A 705 14.26 -14.66 -0.87
CA TYR A 705 14.44 -13.88 0.35
C TYR A 705 15.32 -14.65 1.31
N TYR A 706 16.43 -14.03 1.72
CA TYR A 706 17.33 -14.52 2.75
C TYR A 706 17.25 -13.63 3.99
N PHE A 707 17.23 -14.28 5.15
CA PHE A 707 17.23 -13.66 6.46
C PHE A 707 18.21 -14.41 7.36
N ASP A 708 19.06 -13.66 8.04
CA ASP A 708 19.93 -14.17 9.10
C ASP A 708 19.90 -13.18 10.27
N GLU A 709 19.76 -13.70 11.48
CA GLU A 709 19.70 -12.89 12.69
C GLU A 709 20.52 -13.57 13.78
N ASN A 710 21.31 -12.78 14.50
CA ASN A 710 22.13 -13.21 15.63
C ASN A 710 21.70 -12.42 16.87
N SER A 711 20.96 -13.08 17.76
CA SER A 711 20.24 -12.47 18.87
C SER A 711 20.74 -13.01 20.21
N ASP A 712 21.41 -12.16 20.99
CA ASP A 712 21.94 -12.43 22.33
C ASP A 712 21.04 -11.74 23.36
N LEU A 713 20.15 -12.53 23.98
CA LEU A 713 19.17 -12.09 24.97
C LEU A 713 19.58 -12.57 26.37
N GLN A 714 20.07 -11.66 27.20
CA GLN A 714 20.24 -11.87 28.63
C GLN A 714 19.02 -11.33 29.38
N TYR A 715 18.26 -12.21 30.01
CA TYR A 715 17.09 -11.86 30.82
C TYR A 715 17.31 -12.29 32.27
N SER A 716 16.92 -11.45 33.23
CA SER A 716 16.89 -11.85 34.64
C SER A 716 15.73 -11.20 35.40
N ALA A 717 15.16 -11.96 36.32
CA ALA A 717 14.09 -11.54 37.21
C ALA A 717 14.53 -11.80 38.66
N PHE A 718 14.40 -10.82 39.54
CA PHE A 718 14.75 -11.00 40.94
C PHE A 718 13.86 -10.25 41.91
N ASN A 719 13.74 -10.79 43.12
CA ASN A 719 13.01 -10.21 44.23
C ASN A 719 13.87 -10.28 45.51
N ALA A 720 13.26 -9.98 46.67
CA ALA A 720 13.94 -9.99 47.96
C ALA A 720 14.50 -11.37 48.42
N ALA A 721 14.15 -12.47 47.74
CA ALA A 721 14.48 -13.84 48.16
C ALA A 721 15.18 -14.70 47.07
N ARG A 722 15.04 -14.38 45.77
CA ARG A 722 15.73 -15.08 44.68
C ARG A 722 16.11 -14.16 43.53
N ARG A 723 17.16 -14.54 42.79
CA ARG A 723 17.51 -14.02 41.47
C ARG A 723 17.63 -15.17 40.47
N SER A 724 16.72 -15.21 39.51
CA SER A 724 16.82 -16.07 38.33
C SER A 724 17.34 -15.30 37.12
N GLY A 725 17.99 -16.01 36.21
CA GLY A 725 18.51 -15.47 34.95
C GLY A 725 18.61 -16.54 33.87
N THR A 726 18.48 -16.10 32.63
CA THR A 726 18.61 -16.92 31.42
C THR A 726 19.30 -16.09 30.36
N GLU A 727 20.44 -16.59 29.87
CA GLU A 727 21.12 -16.06 28.69
C GLU A 727 20.72 -16.99 27.53
N LEU A 728 20.24 -16.40 26.44
CA LEU A 728 19.68 -17.11 25.30
C LEU A 728 20.28 -16.52 24.01
N LEU A 729 21.17 -17.28 23.40
CA LEU A 729 21.71 -17.02 22.07
C LEU A 729 20.81 -17.73 21.05
N LEU A 730 20.09 -16.98 20.22
CA LEU A 730 19.32 -17.52 19.09
C LEU A 730 19.95 -17.08 17.77
N GLN A 731 20.00 -18.01 16.82
CA GLN A 731 20.40 -17.78 15.45
C GLN A 731 19.32 -18.31 14.50
N PRO A 732 18.18 -17.59 14.37
CA PRO A 732 17.16 -17.90 13.39
C PRO A 732 17.60 -17.43 12.00
N SER A 733 17.76 -18.38 11.09
CA SER A 733 17.97 -18.13 9.66
C SER A 733 16.76 -18.60 8.87
N ALA A 734 16.44 -17.92 7.77
CA ALA A 734 15.35 -18.31 6.89
C ALA A 734 15.70 -18.06 5.42
N TRP A 735 15.31 -19.00 4.58
CA TRP A 735 15.40 -18.93 3.13
C TRP A 735 14.03 -19.24 2.54
N ALA A 736 13.53 -18.33 1.71
CA ALA A 736 12.25 -18.47 1.04
C ALA A 736 12.37 -18.25 -0.46
N ALA A 737 11.60 -19.04 -1.21
CA ALA A 737 11.25 -18.75 -2.59
C ALA A 737 9.74 -18.44 -2.61
N PHE A 738 9.37 -17.29 -3.17
CA PHE A 738 7.98 -16.87 -3.29
C PHE A 738 7.64 -16.54 -4.74
N ALA A 739 6.39 -16.81 -5.10
CA ALA A 739 5.75 -16.33 -6.31
C ALA A 739 4.30 -15.98 -5.97
N GLN A 740 3.85 -14.78 -6.33
CA GLN A 740 2.42 -14.47 -6.32
C GLN A 740 1.98 -14.05 -7.72
N ALA A 741 0.84 -14.56 -8.13
CA ALA A 741 0.22 -14.41 -9.43
C ALA A 741 -1.22 -13.91 -9.24
N THR A 742 -1.58 -12.80 -9.86
CA THR A 742 -2.95 -12.27 -9.85
C THR A 742 -3.52 -12.34 -11.27
N VAL A 743 -4.29 -13.41 -11.57
CA VAL A 743 -4.66 -13.85 -12.93
C VAL A 743 -6.14 -13.65 -13.22
N SER A 744 -6.49 -12.76 -14.15
CA SER A 744 -7.88 -12.59 -14.63
C SER A 744 -8.34 -13.80 -15.46
N VAL A 745 -9.19 -14.64 -14.86
CA VAL A 745 -9.85 -15.80 -15.49
C VAL A 745 -11.00 -15.37 -16.42
N THR A 746 -11.62 -14.25 -16.09
CA THR A 746 -12.36 -13.29 -16.91
C THR A 746 -11.88 -11.91 -16.41
N PRO A 747 -12.13 -10.79 -17.10
CA PRO A 747 -11.29 -9.60 -16.95
C PRO A 747 -11.65 -8.84 -15.68
N ARG A 748 -12.93 -8.89 -15.33
CA ARG A 748 -13.44 -8.96 -13.97
C ARG A 748 -13.51 -10.51 -13.66
N LEU A 749 -12.48 -11.21 -13.11
CA LEU A 749 -12.35 -12.59 -12.48
C LEU A 749 -10.87 -12.95 -12.12
N ARG A 750 -10.10 -12.09 -11.42
CA ARG A 750 -8.70 -12.34 -10.95
C ARG A 750 -8.53 -13.45 -9.90
N ALA A 751 -8.44 -14.71 -10.29
CA ALA A 751 -7.93 -15.71 -9.35
C ALA A 751 -6.53 -15.31 -8.86
N ILE A 752 -6.40 -14.97 -7.57
CA ILE A 752 -5.09 -14.71 -6.97
C ILE A 752 -4.51 -16.04 -6.53
N GLY A 753 -3.45 -16.50 -7.18
CA GLY A 753 -2.64 -17.64 -6.79
C GLY A 753 -1.32 -17.17 -6.18
N GLY A 754 -1.21 -17.18 -4.86
CA GLY A 754 0.06 -16.97 -4.17
C GLY A 754 0.64 -18.28 -3.65
N ILE A 755 1.95 -18.48 -3.79
CA ILE A 755 2.70 -19.55 -3.12
C ILE A 755 4.02 -19.02 -2.56
N ARG A 756 4.31 -19.32 -1.31
CA ARG A 756 5.65 -19.12 -0.71
C ARG A 756 6.09 -20.40 -0.04
N TYR A 757 7.22 -20.94 -0.47
CA TYR A 757 7.93 -21.95 0.32
C TYR A 757 8.97 -21.23 1.18
N THR A 758 8.78 -21.24 2.49
CA THR A 758 9.76 -20.78 3.48
C THR A 758 10.32 -21.99 4.23
N ALA A 759 11.64 -22.08 4.35
CA ALA A 759 12.29 -22.94 5.32
C ALA A 759 13.05 -22.08 6.34
N GLU A 760 12.81 -22.36 7.62
CA GLU A 760 13.43 -21.66 8.75
C GLU A 760 14.26 -22.67 9.55
N GLN A 761 15.41 -22.23 10.05
CA GLN A 761 16.21 -22.98 11.00
C GLN A 761 16.52 -22.07 12.20
N VAL A 762 16.16 -22.51 13.40
CA VAL A 762 16.48 -21.82 14.65
C VAL A 762 17.54 -22.63 15.37
N GLU A 763 18.79 -22.19 15.28
CA GLU A 763 19.85 -22.68 16.16
C GLU A 763 19.87 -21.86 17.45
N GLY A 764 20.49 -22.40 18.51
CA GLY A 764 20.70 -21.62 19.71
C GLY A 764 21.49 -22.31 20.81
N ARG A 765 21.75 -21.55 21.85
CA ARG A 765 22.32 -22.00 23.12
C ARG A 765 21.64 -21.25 24.25
N TYR A 766 21.35 -21.93 25.34
CA TYR A 766 20.84 -21.29 26.55
C TYR A 766 21.76 -21.60 27.74
N GLN A 767 21.79 -20.67 28.69
CA GLN A 767 22.47 -20.81 29.98
C GLN A 767 21.57 -20.25 31.08
N GLN A 768 21.52 -20.94 32.23
CA GLN A 768 20.56 -20.65 33.30
C GLN A 768 21.27 -20.50 34.64
N GLY A 769 20.83 -19.52 35.44
CA GLY A 769 21.26 -19.33 36.82
C GLY A 769 20.07 -19.04 37.73
N ASP A 770 20.03 -19.68 38.90
CA ASP A 770 19.19 -19.26 40.03
C ASP A 770 20.08 -19.12 41.28
N SER A 771 19.82 -18.10 42.08
CA SER A 771 20.54 -17.79 43.32
C SER A 771 19.54 -17.41 44.42
N ALA A 772 19.65 -18.08 45.56
CA ALA A 772 18.74 -17.93 46.69
C ALA A 772 19.04 -16.71 47.60
N LEU A 773 19.89 -15.77 47.16
CA LEU A 773 20.26 -14.58 47.92
C LEU A 773 20.49 -13.37 46.99
N PRO A 774 19.80 -12.22 47.16
CA PRO A 774 19.85 -11.10 46.23
C PRO A 774 21.16 -10.28 46.24
N LEU A 775 22.03 -10.49 47.24
CA LEU A 775 23.32 -9.81 47.38
C LEU A 775 24.53 -10.63 46.89
N VAL A 776 24.31 -11.84 46.37
CA VAL A 776 25.38 -12.67 45.80
C VAL A 776 25.53 -12.33 44.31
N PRO A 777 26.76 -12.12 43.79
CA PRO A 777 26.99 -11.96 42.35
C PRO A 777 26.40 -13.12 41.54
N PHE A 778 25.99 -12.84 40.29
CA PHE A 778 25.45 -13.89 39.41
C PHE A 778 26.53 -14.92 39.07
N THR A 779 26.53 -16.02 39.79
CA THR A 779 27.34 -17.21 39.49
C THR A 779 26.47 -18.16 38.67
N SER A 780 26.84 -18.37 37.41
CA SER A 780 26.22 -19.41 36.59
C SER A 780 26.49 -20.79 37.21
N THR A 781 25.47 -21.36 37.85
CA THR A 781 25.54 -22.68 38.51
C THR A 781 25.29 -23.85 37.56
N ARG A 782 24.98 -23.58 36.27
CA ARG A 782 24.63 -24.58 35.26
C ARG A 782 25.48 -24.42 33.99
N PRO A 783 25.72 -25.49 33.22
CA PRO A 783 26.45 -25.40 31.96
C PRO A 783 25.65 -24.66 30.88
N ILE A 784 26.35 -24.12 29.87
CA ILE A 784 25.74 -23.77 28.59
C ILE A 784 25.24 -25.05 27.93
N VAL A 785 24.01 -25.03 27.44
CA VAL A 785 23.44 -26.12 26.66
C VAL A 785 23.14 -25.61 25.26
N THR A 786 23.80 -26.21 24.26
CA THR A 786 23.40 -26.10 22.85
C THR A 786 22.13 -26.92 22.67
N VAL A 787 21.14 -26.34 22.01
CA VAL A 787 19.90 -27.02 21.64
C VAL A 787 20.01 -27.56 20.22
N ASP A 788 19.35 -28.68 19.94
CA ASP A 788 19.30 -29.24 18.58
C ASP A 788 18.61 -28.25 17.62
N PRO A 789 19.15 -27.96 16.42
CA PRO A 789 18.56 -27.00 15.49
C PRO A 789 17.13 -27.35 15.08
N LEU A 790 16.16 -26.51 15.47
CA LEU A 790 14.77 -26.66 15.03
C LEU A 790 14.67 -26.29 13.56
N LYS A 791 14.04 -27.14 12.75
CA LYS A 791 13.91 -26.91 11.29
C LYS A 791 12.45 -26.96 10.88
N PHE A 792 11.94 -25.82 10.45
CA PHE A 792 10.56 -25.65 10.02
C PHE A 792 10.49 -25.46 8.51
N ARG A 793 9.43 -25.99 7.90
CA ARG A 793 9.12 -25.80 6.48
C ARG A 793 7.65 -25.49 6.37
N ARG A 794 7.31 -24.38 5.73
CA ARG A 794 5.93 -23.94 5.50
C ARG A 794 5.76 -23.55 4.04
N THR A 795 4.69 -24.08 3.44
CA THR A 795 4.19 -23.60 2.16
C THR A 795 2.93 -22.79 2.44
N ASN A 796 3.02 -21.48 2.23
CA ASN A 796 1.92 -20.56 2.40
C ASN A 796 1.24 -20.31 1.06
N PHE A 797 -0.08 -20.14 1.09
CA PHE A 797 -0.92 -20.01 -0.09
C PHE A 797 -1.87 -18.83 0.03
N LYS A 798 -2.08 -18.12 -1.08
CA LYS A 798 -3.18 -17.16 -1.26
C LYS A 798 -4.07 -17.69 -2.38
N ALA A 799 -5.38 -17.74 -2.14
CA ALA A 799 -6.44 -18.05 -3.08
C ALA A 799 -7.48 -16.93 -3.01
N GLY A 800 -7.30 -15.89 -3.82
CA GLY A 800 -8.20 -14.73 -3.89
C GLY A 800 -9.35 -14.94 -4.87
N LEU A 801 -10.58 -14.69 -4.42
CA LEU A 801 -11.83 -14.67 -5.19
C LEU A 801 -12.80 -13.56 -4.75
N GLU A 802 -12.26 -12.37 -4.49
CA GLU A 802 -12.92 -11.07 -4.36
C GLU A 802 -14.00 -10.71 -5.43
N PHE A 803 -15.25 -11.19 -5.33
CA PHE A 803 -16.30 -11.10 -6.39
C PHE A 803 -16.87 -9.72 -6.62
N ASP A 804 -17.09 -9.34 -7.90
CA ASP A 804 -17.38 -7.95 -8.20
C ASP A 804 -18.84 -7.59 -8.39
N ALA A 805 -19.24 -6.68 -7.52
CA ALA A 805 -20.48 -5.97 -7.49
C ALA A 805 -20.31 -4.51 -7.91
N ALA A 806 -19.11 -3.89 -7.95
CA ALA A 806 -18.95 -2.44 -8.25
C ALA A 806 -17.53 -1.80 -8.29
N PRO A 807 -17.25 -0.80 -9.17
CA PRO A 807 -15.91 -0.19 -9.30
C PRO A 807 -15.34 0.45 -8.05
N GLN A 808 -16.20 0.85 -7.12
CA GLN A 808 -15.78 1.29 -5.79
C GLN A 808 -16.60 0.62 -4.67
N SER A 809 -17.20 -0.56 -4.88
CA SER A 809 -18.04 -1.25 -3.87
C SER A 809 -17.79 -2.76 -3.79
N MET A 810 -16.84 -3.09 -2.94
CA MET A 810 -15.76 -4.02 -3.25
C MET A 810 -15.99 -5.29 -2.36
N LEU A 811 -17.08 -6.06 -2.56
CA LEU A 811 -17.30 -7.44 -2.02
C LEU A 811 -16.09 -8.42 -2.15
N TYR A 812 -15.91 -9.39 -1.24
CA TYR A 812 -14.96 -10.48 -1.49
C TYR A 812 -15.19 -11.88 -0.92
N ALA A 813 -14.34 -12.80 -1.42
CA ALA A 813 -13.80 -13.93 -0.66
C ALA A 813 -12.27 -14.01 -0.87
N THR A 814 -11.46 -13.94 0.19
CA THR A 814 -10.06 -14.40 0.16
C THR A 814 -9.91 -15.60 1.06
N TYR A 815 -9.17 -16.62 0.59
CA TYR A 815 -8.59 -17.63 1.45
C TYR A 815 -7.07 -17.45 1.49
N VAL A 816 -6.51 -17.11 2.65
CA VAL A 816 -5.07 -16.86 2.82
C VAL A 816 -4.52 -17.66 3.99
N THR A 817 -3.41 -18.36 3.78
CA THR A 817 -2.69 -19.03 4.86
C THR A 817 -1.49 -18.19 5.32
N GLY A 818 -1.49 -17.81 6.59
CA GLY A 818 -0.37 -17.17 7.27
C GLY A 818 0.32 -18.14 8.22
N PHE A 819 1.56 -17.83 8.60
CA PHE A 819 2.23 -18.53 9.71
C PHE A 819 3.14 -17.59 10.50
N LYS A 820 3.44 -18.00 11.72
CA LYS A 820 4.41 -17.39 12.62
C LYS A 820 5.44 -18.45 12.99
N GLY A 821 6.72 -18.10 12.96
CA GLY A 821 7.82 -19.07 13.11
C GLY A 821 7.73 -19.88 14.40
N GLY A 822 8.23 -21.12 14.37
CA GLY A 822 8.48 -21.89 15.59
C GLY A 822 9.73 -21.40 16.32
N GLY A 823 10.04 -21.95 17.49
CA GLY A 823 11.21 -21.53 18.25
C GLY A 823 11.28 -22.05 19.68
N PHE A 824 12.11 -21.39 20.49
CA PHE A 824 12.37 -21.73 21.88
C PHE A 824 11.71 -20.74 22.85
N SER A 825 11.09 -21.30 23.88
CA SER A 825 10.46 -20.59 25.00
C SER A 825 11.48 -20.27 26.10
N LEU A 826 11.28 -19.15 26.82
CA LEU A 826 12.20 -18.68 27.86
C LEU A 826 11.98 -19.46 29.17
N THR A 827 12.62 -20.63 29.26
CA THR A 827 12.65 -21.47 30.47
C THR A 827 13.78 -21.05 31.40
N ILE A 828 13.61 -21.30 32.71
CA ILE A 828 14.59 -20.91 33.72
C ILE A 828 15.31 -22.12 34.32
N SER A 829 14.83 -23.36 34.12
CA SER A 829 15.42 -24.51 34.81
C SER A 829 15.54 -25.87 34.11
N CYS A 830 15.11 -26.08 32.86
CA CYS A 830 14.84 -27.46 32.38
C CYS A 830 15.54 -27.95 31.11
N GLY A 831 16.03 -27.06 30.26
CA GLY A 831 15.93 -27.28 28.82
C GLY A 831 15.05 -26.21 28.22
N ALA A 832 15.45 -25.62 27.09
CA ALA A 832 14.58 -24.73 26.35
C ALA A 832 13.35 -25.51 25.87
N GLU A 833 12.15 -25.05 26.20
CA GLU A 833 10.92 -25.67 25.72
C GLU A 833 10.64 -25.21 24.29
N GLU A 834 10.39 -26.17 23.40
CA GLU A 834 10.09 -25.90 21.99
C GLU A 834 8.62 -25.53 21.78
N PHE A 835 8.35 -24.65 20.82
CA PHE A 835 7.00 -24.43 20.29
C PHE A 835 6.98 -24.51 18.75
N SER A 836 5.93 -25.16 18.24
CA SER A 836 5.71 -25.35 16.81
C SER A 836 5.25 -24.05 16.12
N PRO A 837 5.41 -23.90 14.79
CA PRO A 837 4.97 -22.72 14.08
C PRO A 837 3.43 -22.65 14.04
N GLU A 838 2.86 -21.58 14.59
CA GLU A 838 1.42 -21.27 14.50
C GLU A 838 1.03 -21.06 13.03
N THR A 839 -0.15 -21.53 12.64
CA THR A 839 -0.72 -21.30 11.29
C THR A 839 -2.12 -20.70 11.39
N VAL A 840 -2.45 -19.79 10.49
CA VAL A 840 -3.78 -19.20 10.36
C VAL A 840 -4.34 -19.46 8.97
N GLU A 841 -5.60 -19.86 8.91
CA GLU A 841 -6.40 -19.96 7.69
C GLU A 841 -7.47 -18.87 7.75
N ALA A 842 -7.27 -17.78 7.01
CA ALA A 842 -8.20 -16.66 6.96
C ALA A 842 -9.14 -16.79 5.75
N LEU A 843 -10.44 -16.95 6.02
CA LEU A 843 -11.50 -16.65 5.07
C LEU A 843 -12.04 -15.25 5.37
N THR A 844 -11.74 -14.25 4.53
CA THR A 844 -12.33 -12.92 4.67
C THR A 844 -13.38 -12.69 3.58
N LEU A 845 -14.55 -12.23 3.98
CA LEU A 845 -15.73 -11.94 3.17
C LEU A 845 -16.16 -10.47 3.35
N GLY A 846 -15.35 -9.53 2.86
CA GLY A 846 -15.66 -8.11 2.99
C GLY A 846 -16.44 -7.51 1.82
N SER A 847 -16.40 -6.18 1.80
CA SER A 847 -17.02 -5.17 0.94
C SER A 847 -16.17 -3.90 1.17
N ARG A 848 -15.75 -3.09 0.20
CA ARG A 848 -14.96 -1.85 0.46
C ARG A 848 -15.42 -0.70 -0.47
N ASN A 849 -15.93 0.39 0.05
CA ASN A 849 -17.24 0.81 -0.47
C ASN A 849 -17.42 2.32 -0.55
N ARG A 850 -16.95 2.97 -1.60
CA ARG A 850 -17.00 4.42 -1.70
C ARG A 850 -18.40 4.85 -2.05
N PHE A 851 -19.29 4.96 -1.06
CA PHE A 851 -20.60 5.56 -1.24
C PHE A 851 -20.38 6.98 -1.79
N ALA A 852 -20.38 8.03 -1.00
CA ALA A 852 -21.16 9.16 -1.48
C ALA A 852 -20.55 10.58 -1.57
N ASP A 853 -19.90 10.89 -2.72
CA ASP A 853 -19.09 12.08 -3.14
C ASP A 853 -18.48 12.97 -2.03
N ASN A 854 -18.13 12.33 -0.92
CA ASN A 854 -17.22 12.79 0.10
C ASN A 854 -17.84 13.34 1.46
N LYS A 855 -18.98 12.78 2.03
CA LYS A 855 -19.52 12.85 3.47
C LYS A 855 -19.90 11.66 4.55
N VAL A 856 -19.59 10.31 4.52
CA VAL A 856 -19.90 9.01 5.34
C VAL A 856 -20.01 7.74 4.41
N GLN A 857 -19.21 6.65 4.53
CA GLN A 857 -19.10 5.48 3.58
C GLN A 857 -20.36 4.55 3.37
N LEU A 858 -20.24 3.24 3.00
CA LEU A 858 -19.96 2.21 4.03
C LEU A 858 -19.17 0.84 3.63
N ASN A 859 -17.89 0.52 4.04
CA ASN A 859 -16.70 -0.39 3.73
C ASN A 859 -16.55 -1.88 4.29
N ILE A 860 -17.60 -2.68 4.55
CA ILE A 860 -17.59 -3.74 5.61
C ILE A 860 -16.61 -4.90 5.40
N GLU A 861 -15.89 -5.36 6.42
CA GLU A 861 -15.16 -6.63 6.34
C GLU A 861 -15.71 -7.66 7.31
N ALA A 862 -16.56 -8.59 6.83
CA ALA A 862 -16.84 -9.80 7.59
C ALA A 862 -15.65 -10.76 7.45
N TYR A 863 -15.22 -11.40 8.52
CA TYR A 863 -14.09 -12.35 8.47
C TYR A 863 -14.32 -13.57 9.35
N GLN A 864 -13.65 -14.66 9.00
CA GLN A 864 -13.48 -15.86 9.84
C GLN A 864 -12.05 -16.40 9.68
N TRP A 865 -11.23 -16.21 10.69
CA TRP A 865 -9.85 -16.69 10.76
C TRP A 865 -9.77 -17.87 11.72
N LYS A 866 -9.22 -18.98 11.25
CA LYS A 866 -8.95 -20.18 12.06
C LYS A 866 -7.47 -20.27 12.37
N TYR A 867 -7.11 -20.03 13.62
CA TYR A 867 -5.77 -20.29 14.14
C TYR A 867 -5.67 -21.75 14.55
N LYS A 868 -4.62 -22.41 14.05
CA LYS A 868 -4.21 -23.74 14.49
C LYS A 868 -2.87 -23.66 15.21
N ASP A 869 -2.75 -24.42 16.31
CA ASP A 869 -1.55 -24.48 17.15
C ASP A 869 -1.12 -23.08 17.66
N GLN A 870 -2.07 -22.25 18.11
CA GLN A 870 -1.83 -20.83 18.43
C GLN A 870 -0.78 -20.66 19.55
N GLN A 871 0.24 -19.84 19.31
CA GLN A 871 1.34 -19.57 20.23
C GLN A 871 0.99 -18.44 21.20
N THR A 872 0.69 -18.77 22.46
CA THR A 872 0.43 -17.79 23.52
C THR A 872 1.60 -17.73 24.49
N SER A 873 2.03 -16.50 24.81
CA SER A 873 2.99 -16.21 25.88
C SER A 873 2.25 -15.92 27.20
N TYR A 874 2.57 -16.64 28.27
CA TYR A 874 1.92 -16.49 29.59
C TYR A 874 2.86 -16.80 30.76
N ILE A 875 2.55 -16.28 31.95
CA ILE A 875 3.29 -16.62 33.17
C ILE A 875 2.85 -18.02 33.60
N GLY A 876 3.73 -19.00 33.45
CA GLY A 876 3.50 -20.40 33.77
C GLY A 876 4.74 -21.04 34.38
N GLN A 877 4.68 -22.33 34.70
CA GLN A 877 5.87 -23.06 35.16
C GLN A 877 6.47 -23.92 34.05
N ASP A 878 7.80 -23.85 33.93
CA ASP A 878 8.57 -24.74 33.07
C ASP A 878 8.51 -26.18 33.60
N GLY A 879 9.03 -27.15 32.83
CA GLY A 879 9.04 -28.58 33.17
C GLY A 879 9.64 -29.00 34.52
N CYS A 880 10.13 -28.06 35.34
CA CYS A 880 10.79 -28.24 36.63
C CYS A 880 10.10 -27.48 37.77
N GLY A 881 9.01 -26.77 37.46
CA GLY A 881 8.26 -26.00 38.44
C GLY A 881 8.79 -24.58 38.69
N VAL A 882 9.55 -23.99 37.76
CA VAL A 882 10.01 -22.58 37.90
C VAL A 882 9.12 -21.65 37.08
N THR A 883 8.54 -20.66 37.76
CA THR A 883 7.64 -19.67 37.16
C THR A 883 8.41 -18.71 36.25
N THR A 884 8.02 -18.66 34.97
CA THR A 884 8.63 -17.85 33.91
C THR A 884 7.60 -17.45 32.85
N LEU A 885 7.97 -16.55 31.93
CA LEU A 885 7.15 -16.18 30.78
C LEU A 885 7.34 -17.21 29.65
N LEU A 886 6.42 -18.16 29.55
CA LEU A 886 6.48 -19.26 28.59
C LEU A 886 5.66 -18.95 27.33
N THR A 887 6.23 -19.19 26.17
CA THR A 887 5.47 -19.31 24.91
C THR A 887 5.25 -20.78 24.61
N ARG A 888 3.97 -21.21 24.51
CA ARG A 888 3.60 -22.57 24.09
C ARG A 888 2.46 -22.49 23.08
N ASN A 889 2.31 -23.52 22.24
CA ASN A 889 1.08 -23.73 21.47
C ASN A 889 -0.03 -24.13 22.46
N VAL A 890 -1.13 -23.37 22.54
CA VAL A 890 -2.18 -23.57 23.57
C VAL A 890 -3.47 -24.20 23.04
N GLY A 891 -3.65 -24.27 21.71
CA GLY A 891 -4.84 -24.85 21.08
C GLY A 891 -5.24 -24.13 19.81
N ASN A 892 -6.48 -24.33 19.38
CA ASN A 892 -7.06 -23.75 18.16
C ASN A 892 -8.13 -22.68 18.47
N ALA A 893 -8.23 -21.65 17.63
CA ALA A 893 -9.16 -20.55 17.85
C ALA A 893 -9.81 -20.07 16.55
N THR A 894 -11.12 -19.83 16.60
CA THR A 894 -11.84 -19.10 15.55
C THR A 894 -12.06 -17.65 15.98
N ILE A 895 -11.52 -16.72 15.21
CA ILE A 895 -11.91 -15.31 15.27
C ILE A 895 -12.87 -15.05 14.13
N ARG A 896 -14.04 -14.47 14.42
CA ARG A 896 -14.95 -13.97 13.39
C ARG A 896 -15.45 -12.59 13.76
N GLY A 897 -15.54 -11.69 12.80
CA GLY A 897 -15.88 -10.31 13.07
C GLY A 897 -16.45 -9.58 11.87
N LEU A 898 -16.62 -8.28 12.08
CA LEU A 898 -17.20 -7.31 11.16
C LEU A 898 -16.45 -5.98 11.39
N SER A 899 -15.38 -5.76 10.64
CA SER A 899 -14.57 -4.53 10.82
C SER A 899 -15.39 -3.31 10.46
N THR A 900 -15.30 -2.21 11.22
CA THR A 900 -16.29 -1.09 11.18
C THR A 900 -15.80 0.41 11.14
N ASP A 901 -14.57 0.74 10.70
CA ASP A 901 -13.92 2.07 10.38
C ASP A 901 -14.74 3.45 10.21
N LEU A 902 -15.85 3.80 10.91
CA LEU A 902 -16.71 5.02 10.70
C LEU A 902 -16.05 6.39 10.80
N THR A 903 -16.74 7.31 10.13
CA THR A 903 -16.29 8.63 9.71
C THR A 903 -17.50 9.31 9.07
N VAL A 904 -18.02 10.38 9.68
CA VAL A 904 -19.20 11.15 9.24
C VAL A 904 -18.73 12.42 8.54
N LYS A 905 -19.57 13.41 8.22
CA LYS A 905 -19.09 14.72 7.73
C LYS A 905 -19.87 15.98 8.31
N PRO A 906 -20.98 15.88 9.08
CA PRO A 906 -22.17 16.79 9.19
C PRO A 906 -22.26 18.30 8.79
N THR A 907 -21.19 19.03 8.57
CA THR A 907 -21.09 20.37 7.91
C THR A 907 -19.72 20.44 7.20
N PRO A 908 -19.20 21.53 6.62
CA PRO A 908 -17.81 21.55 6.09
C PRO A 908 -16.57 22.08 6.88
N LEU A 909 -16.49 22.19 8.22
CA LEU A 909 -15.38 22.93 8.92
C LEU A 909 -14.43 22.20 9.95
N ASP A 910 -14.59 20.92 10.27
CA ASP A 910 -14.32 20.12 11.52
C ASP A 910 -13.96 18.61 11.18
N THR A 911 -13.88 17.62 12.08
CA THR A 911 -13.48 16.22 11.79
C THR A 911 -14.11 15.07 12.65
N VAL A 912 -15.44 14.89 12.77
CA VAL A 912 -16.14 13.64 13.28
C VAL A 912 -15.87 12.33 12.52
N ARG A 913 -14.66 11.80 12.67
CA ARG A 913 -14.39 10.38 12.44
C ARG A 913 -15.21 9.51 13.43
N LEU A 914 -15.29 8.20 13.28
CA LEU A 914 -16.01 7.21 14.14
C LEU A 914 -15.59 5.75 13.86
N ALA A 915 -14.31 5.36 13.90
CA ALA A 915 -13.96 3.95 13.63
C ALA A 915 -14.76 2.98 14.52
N VAL A 916 -15.19 1.81 14.02
CA VAL A 916 -15.86 0.77 14.81
C VAL A 916 -15.25 -0.61 14.43
N GLU A 917 -15.50 -1.67 15.18
CA GLU A 917 -15.05 -3.05 14.92
C GLU A 917 -15.91 -4.00 15.78
N TYR A 918 -16.65 -4.93 15.18
CA TYR A 918 -17.30 -6.02 15.93
C TYR A 918 -16.42 -7.28 15.87
N ASN A 919 -16.04 -7.82 17.02
CA ASN A 919 -15.22 -9.04 17.09
C ASN A 919 -15.83 -10.11 18.01
N HIS A 920 -16.02 -11.29 17.46
CA HIS A 920 -16.40 -12.51 18.17
C HIS A 920 -15.28 -13.55 18.01
N SER A 921 -14.25 -13.41 18.85
CA SER A 921 -13.24 -14.43 19.04
C SER A 921 -13.72 -15.54 19.98
N ARG A 922 -13.20 -16.76 19.79
CA ARG A 922 -13.43 -17.90 20.67
C ARG A 922 -12.28 -18.91 20.53
N TYR A 923 -11.76 -19.40 21.66
CA TYR A 923 -10.97 -20.63 21.66
C TYR A 923 -11.88 -21.82 21.36
N ASP A 924 -11.58 -22.59 20.32
CA ASP A 924 -12.33 -23.80 20.00
C ASP A 924 -11.84 -24.97 20.84
N ASP A 925 -10.53 -25.05 21.02
CA ASP A 925 -9.86 -25.73 22.12
C ASP A 925 -8.78 -24.80 22.71
N PHE A 926 -8.64 -24.82 24.03
CA PHE A 926 -7.51 -24.24 24.74
C PHE A 926 -7.15 -25.14 25.91
N SER A 927 -5.90 -25.57 25.97
CA SER A 927 -5.36 -26.28 27.13
C SER A 927 -3.94 -25.81 27.41
N ASN A 928 -3.64 -25.47 28.67
CA ASN A 928 -2.26 -25.36 29.12
C ASN A 928 -2.03 -25.97 30.50
N SER A 929 -0.82 -26.51 30.71
CA SER A 929 -0.43 -27.12 31.99
C SER A 929 0.13 -26.06 32.93
N GLN A 930 -0.45 -25.96 34.13
CA GLN A 930 0.00 -25.10 35.21
C GLN A 930 0.11 -25.87 36.53
N PHE A 931 0.89 -25.32 37.47
CA PHE A 931 1.16 -25.92 38.77
C PHE A 931 0.59 -25.06 39.89
N GLY A 932 0.00 -25.67 40.92
CA GLY A 932 -0.39 -24.99 42.15
C GLY A 932 -1.65 -24.11 42.06
N ILE A 933 -2.79 -24.70 41.70
CA ILE A 933 -4.04 -23.98 41.35
C ILE A 933 -4.79 -23.24 42.49
N GLY A 934 -4.15 -23.01 43.64
CA GLY A 934 -4.65 -22.07 44.65
C GLY A 934 -5.00 -20.69 44.07
N SER A 935 -4.24 -20.23 43.07
CA SER A 935 -4.42 -18.90 42.45
C SER A 935 -5.45 -18.81 41.32
N TYR A 936 -5.90 -19.94 40.74
CA TYR A 936 -6.81 -19.97 39.57
C TYR A 936 -8.23 -20.46 39.94
N ALA A 937 -8.34 -21.54 40.72
CA ALA A 937 -9.65 -22.13 41.09
C ALA A 937 -10.22 -21.58 42.40
N ALA A 938 -9.36 -21.21 43.35
CA ALA A 938 -9.77 -20.78 44.70
C ALA A 938 -9.63 -19.27 44.92
N ALA A 939 -8.69 -18.60 44.26
CA ALA A 939 -8.52 -17.14 44.33
C ALA A 939 -9.20 -16.43 43.15
N GLY A 940 -9.99 -15.40 43.44
CA GLY A 940 -10.50 -14.42 42.47
C GLY A 940 -11.60 -14.89 41.50
N GLY A 941 -11.66 -16.17 41.12
CA GLY A 941 -12.68 -16.70 40.21
C GLY A 941 -12.36 -16.50 38.73
N SER A 942 -11.29 -17.15 38.26
CA SER A 942 -11.04 -17.31 36.81
C SER A 942 -12.21 -18.03 36.12
N ARG A 943 -12.38 -17.81 34.81
CA ARG A 943 -13.40 -18.49 34.00
C ARG A 943 -12.95 -19.79 33.34
N CYS A 944 -11.66 -20.14 33.42
CA CYS A 944 -11.17 -21.40 32.86
C CYS A 944 -11.43 -22.58 33.80
N THR A 945 -11.64 -23.77 33.25
CA THR A 945 -11.91 -25.00 33.98
C THR A 945 -10.59 -25.67 34.42
N PRO A 946 -10.33 -25.83 35.72
CA PRO A 946 -9.07 -26.39 36.21
C PRO A 946 -9.21 -27.87 36.55
N THR A 947 -8.54 -28.75 35.80
CA THR A 947 -8.58 -30.21 36.01
C THR A 947 -7.24 -30.71 36.57
N ALA A 948 -7.22 -31.28 37.78
CA ALA A 948 -6.00 -31.80 38.39
C ALA A 948 -5.43 -32.99 37.59
N THR A 949 -4.17 -32.89 37.14
CA THR A 949 -3.47 -33.94 36.38
C THR A 949 -2.52 -34.77 37.23
N GLY A 950 -2.20 -34.30 38.44
CA GLY A 950 -1.38 -35.02 39.42
C GLY A 950 -0.10 -34.26 39.79
N GLY A 951 0.55 -34.65 40.89
CA GLY A 951 1.82 -34.04 41.32
C GLY A 951 1.78 -32.54 41.68
N GLY A 952 0.58 -31.94 41.79
CA GLY A 952 0.40 -30.49 41.94
C GLY A 952 0.14 -29.75 40.62
N PHE A 953 0.22 -30.44 39.48
CA PHE A 953 -0.16 -29.94 38.16
C PHE A 953 -1.65 -30.08 37.89
N PHE A 954 -2.13 -29.19 37.03
CA PHE A 954 -3.50 -29.09 36.56
C PHE A 954 -3.48 -28.66 35.08
N ASN A 955 -4.42 -29.19 34.30
CA ASN A 955 -4.77 -28.64 33.00
C ASN A 955 -5.75 -27.48 33.17
N ILE A 956 -5.36 -26.29 32.72
CA ILE A 956 -6.23 -25.13 32.55
C ILE A 956 -6.90 -25.24 31.18
N ASP A 957 -8.21 -25.45 31.19
CA ASP A 957 -9.04 -25.47 29.99
C ASP A 957 -9.82 -24.15 29.87
N CYS A 958 -9.46 -23.31 28.90
CA CYS A 958 -10.15 -22.06 28.59
C CYS A 958 -11.02 -22.16 27.32
N SER A 959 -11.32 -23.37 26.86
CA SER A 959 -12.08 -23.63 25.65
C SER A 959 -13.45 -22.95 25.71
N GLY A 960 -13.77 -22.21 24.67
CA GLY A 960 -15.00 -21.44 24.55
C GLY A 960 -15.00 -20.04 25.16
N LEU A 961 -13.89 -19.59 25.76
CA LEU A 961 -13.71 -18.19 26.15
C LEU A 961 -13.22 -17.34 24.95
N PRO A 962 -13.56 -16.04 24.88
CA PRO A 962 -13.06 -15.13 23.84
C PRO A 962 -11.62 -14.75 24.09
N LEU A 963 -10.83 -14.56 23.02
CA LEU A 963 -9.41 -14.26 23.09
C LEU A 963 -9.14 -12.94 23.85
N PRO A 964 -8.00 -12.81 24.56
CA PRO A 964 -7.66 -11.56 25.24
C PRO A 964 -7.40 -10.44 24.25
N ARG A 965 -7.71 -9.21 24.67
CA ARG A 965 -7.56 -7.95 23.93
C ARG A 965 -8.36 -7.86 22.62
N THR A 966 -9.28 -8.80 22.35
CA THR A 966 -10.36 -8.61 21.37
C THR A 966 -11.62 -8.08 22.09
N PRO A 967 -11.85 -6.77 22.19
CA PRO A 967 -13.15 -6.23 22.60
C PRO A 967 -14.23 -6.64 21.61
N ARG A 968 -15.48 -6.80 22.08
CA ARG A 968 -16.59 -7.19 21.20
C ARG A 968 -17.02 -6.06 20.27
N TRP A 969 -16.90 -4.84 20.76
CA TRP A 969 -17.02 -3.59 20.02
C TRP A 969 -15.82 -2.71 20.40
N SER A 970 -15.09 -2.15 19.44
CA SER A 970 -14.07 -1.11 19.66
C SER A 970 -14.11 -0.10 18.55
N GLY A 971 -13.46 1.06 18.74
CA GLY A 971 -13.53 2.12 17.77
C GLY A 971 -12.82 3.41 18.13
N SER A 972 -12.90 4.38 17.24
CA SER A 972 -12.61 5.79 17.48
C SER A 972 -13.86 6.63 17.22
N ALA A 973 -13.78 7.93 17.49
CA ALA A 973 -14.51 8.98 16.81
C ALA A 973 -13.66 10.25 16.79
N SER A 974 -14.12 11.33 16.17
CA SER A 974 -13.47 12.62 16.42
C SER A 974 -14.40 13.84 16.29
N ALA A 975 -13.80 15.01 16.11
CA ALA A 975 -14.31 16.32 15.75
C ALA A 975 -13.05 17.18 15.45
N GLU A 976 -13.21 18.33 14.82
CA GLU A 976 -12.21 19.40 14.62
C GLU A 976 -12.97 20.75 14.57
N HIS A 977 -12.37 21.79 14.03
CA HIS A 977 -12.99 23.01 13.51
C HIS A 977 -11.85 23.81 12.86
N VAL A 978 -12.13 24.82 12.04
CA VAL A 978 -11.18 25.87 11.70
C VAL A 978 -11.84 27.23 11.93
N PHE A 979 -11.08 28.21 12.38
CA PHE A 979 -11.55 29.59 12.49
C PHE A 979 -10.66 30.46 11.61
N GLU A 980 -11.16 30.87 10.44
CA GLU A 980 -10.45 31.83 9.58
C GLU A 980 -10.24 33.16 10.35
N LEU A 981 -8.99 33.65 10.40
CA LEU A 981 -8.62 34.91 11.07
C LEU A 981 -8.34 36.04 10.06
N GLY A 982 -8.72 35.83 8.79
CA GLY A 982 -8.47 36.76 7.68
C GLY A 982 -6.96 36.98 7.45
N GLY A 983 -6.54 38.23 7.31
CA GLY A 983 -5.14 38.59 7.03
C GLY A 983 -4.11 38.23 8.10
N ALA A 984 -4.52 37.61 9.21
CA ALA A 984 -3.60 36.97 10.16
C ALA A 984 -3.23 35.53 9.75
N GLY A 985 -4.17 34.77 9.18
CA GLY A 985 -4.04 33.30 9.00
C GLY A 985 -5.32 32.55 9.40
N ASP A 986 -5.17 31.32 9.87
CA ASP A 986 -6.24 30.44 10.37
C ASP A 986 -6.05 30.00 11.82
N LEU A 987 -7.00 29.21 12.35
CA LEU A 987 -6.94 28.60 13.69
C LEU A 987 -7.75 27.29 13.76
N ARG A 988 -7.12 26.13 13.56
CA ARG A 988 -7.73 24.78 13.52
C ARG A 988 -7.90 24.13 14.90
N LEU A 989 -9.13 23.93 15.39
CA LEU A 989 -9.46 23.24 16.66
C LEU A 989 -9.75 21.73 16.47
N THR A 990 -8.77 20.83 16.40
CA THR A 990 -9.02 19.37 16.39
C THR A 990 -9.65 18.88 17.72
N GLY A 991 -10.37 17.74 17.75
CA GLY A 991 -11.10 17.22 18.93
C GLY A 991 -11.51 15.73 18.89
N ASP A 992 -10.59 14.77 19.06
CA ASP A 992 -10.89 13.32 18.88
C ASP A 992 -11.47 12.53 20.08
N MET A 993 -11.93 11.29 19.83
CA MET A 993 -12.43 10.30 20.80
C MET A 993 -11.92 8.88 20.47
N VAL A 994 -11.66 8.02 21.47
CA VAL A 994 -11.37 6.58 21.26
C VAL A 994 -12.13 5.74 22.26
N PHE A 995 -12.81 4.67 21.82
CA PHE A 995 -13.67 3.84 22.68
C PHE A 995 -13.45 2.33 22.52
N ALA A 996 -13.66 1.58 23.59
CA ALA A 996 -13.84 0.13 23.47
C ALA A 996 -14.75 -0.44 24.56
N SER A 997 -15.45 -1.51 24.21
CA SER A 997 -16.19 -2.35 25.15
C SER A 997 -15.26 -3.15 26.06
N SER A 998 -15.83 -3.64 27.18
CA SER A 998 -15.12 -4.46 28.16
C SER A 998 -14.48 -5.71 27.51
N ARG A 999 -13.22 -5.96 27.81
CA ARG A 999 -12.41 -7.05 27.22
C ARG A 999 -11.51 -7.69 28.27
N TRP A 1000 -11.14 -8.95 28.08
CA TRP A 1000 -10.10 -9.57 28.93
C TRP A 1000 -8.73 -9.07 28.50
N LEU A 1001 -7.88 -8.68 29.45
CA LEU A 1001 -6.55 -8.12 29.18
C LEU A 1001 -5.45 -9.20 29.12
N SER A 1002 -5.72 -10.40 29.63
CA SER A 1002 -4.84 -11.59 29.60
C SER A 1002 -5.65 -12.89 29.44
N ILE A 1003 -4.96 -14.02 29.21
CA ILE A 1003 -5.57 -15.36 29.23
C ILE A 1003 -5.91 -15.89 30.65
N ASP A 1004 -5.70 -15.10 31.71
CA ASP A 1004 -5.97 -15.58 33.07
C ASP A 1004 -7.47 -15.59 33.40
N TYR A 1005 -8.26 -14.78 32.68
CA TYR A 1005 -9.70 -14.57 32.86
C TYR A 1005 -10.15 -14.29 34.32
N VAL A 1006 -9.25 -13.79 35.17
CA VAL A 1006 -9.55 -13.33 36.54
C VAL A 1006 -10.30 -11.99 36.49
N PRO A 1007 -11.27 -11.69 37.38
CA PRO A 1007 -12.19 -10.57 37.19
C PRO A 1007 -11.56 -9.18 37.04
N ASN A 1008 -10.52 -8.85 37.81
CA ASN A 1008 -9.77 -7.60 37.67
C ASN A 1008 -8.83 -7.56 36.45
N GLY A 1009 -8.60 -8.71 35.79
CA GLY A 1009 -8.02 -8.81 34.46
C GLY A 1009 -9.02 -8.59 33.32
N ARG A 1010 -10.27 -8.25 33.62
CA ARG A 1010 -11.20 -7.65 32.66
C ARG A 1010 -11.04 -6.12 32.70
N ASP A 1011 -10.80 -5.52 31.55
CA ASP A 1011 -11.01 -4.08 31.40
C ASP A 1011 -12.49 -3.78 31.17
N ASP A 1012 -12.88 -2.61 31.63
CA ASP A 1012 -14.24 -2.12 31.51
C ASP A 1012 -14.45 -1.47 30.12
N ALA A 1013 -15.63 -0.92 29.87
CA ALA A 1013 -15.83 -0.11 28.68
C ALA A 1013 -15.23 1.28 28.93
N TYR A 1014 -14.42 1.79 28.00
CA TYR A 1014 -13.76 3.10 28.14
C TYR A 1014 -14.06 4.03 26.97
N GLN A 1015 -13.86 5.32 27.22
CA GLN A 1015 -13.78 6.37 26.21
C GLN A 1015 -12.73 7.42 26.62
N THR A 1016 -11.78 7.74 25.74
CA THR A 1016 -10.83 8.86 25.87
C THR A 1016 -11.15 9.93 24.86
N TYR A 1017 -10.74 11.18 25.12
CA TYR A 1017 -10.93 12.31 24.20
C TYR A 1017 -9.65 13.14 24.08
N ASN A 1018 -9.37 13.74 22.92
CA ASN A 1018 -8.22 14.60 22.65
C ASN A 1018 -8.68 15.92 21.97
N ALA A 1019 -7.77 16.88 21.78
CA ALA A 1019 -7.96 18.09 20.99
C ALA A 1019 -6.64 18.72 20.53
N ALA A 1020 -6.69 19.59 19.52
CA ALA A 1020 -5.61 20.48 19.09
C ALA A 1020 -6.15 21.89 18.78
N LEU A 1021 -5.27 22.87 18.64
CA LEU A 1021 -5.59 24.25 18.24
C LEU A 1021 -4.40 24.84 17.46
N GLU A 1022 -4.38 24.72 16.13
CA GLU A 1022 -3.26 25.15 15.27
C GLU A 1022 -3.50 26.47 14.57
N TYR A 1023 -2.57 27.42 14.73
CA TYR A 1023 -2.52 28.65 13.96
C TYR A 1023 -1.50 28.51 12.82
N ARG A 1024 -1.90 28.73 11.56
CA ARG A 1024 -0.98 28.98 10.44
C ARG A 1024 -1.15 30.41 9.92
N PRO A 1025 -0.07 31.20 9.77
CA PRO A 1025 -0.12 32.53 9.19
C PRO A 1025 -0.32 32.45 7.68
N ALA A 1026 -0.88 33.51 7.10
CA ALA A 1026 -1.13 33.60 5.66
C ALA A 1026 0.13 33.51 4.76
N SER A 1027 1.34 33.48 5.33
CA SER A 1027 2.60 33.27 4.59
C SER A 1027 2.97 31.81 4.37
N GLY A 1028 2.32 30.83 5.02
CA GLY A 1028 2.71 29.41 4.96
C GLY A 1028 3.94 29.06 5.80
N ASN A 1029 5.05 29.79 5.65
CA ASN A 1029 6.43 29.52 6.16
C ASN A 1029 6.61 29.06 7.63
N PHE A 1030 5.59 29.10 8.48
CA PHE A 1030 5.64 28.50 9.81
C PHE A 1030 4.24 28.09 10.30
N SER A 1031 4.13 27.14 11.23
CA SER A 1031 2.86 26.81 11.91
C SER A 1031 3.04 26.77 13.44
N LEU A 1032 1.96 26.97 14.22
CA LEU A 1032 1.96 26.99 15.69
C LEU A 1032 0.78 26.22 16.29
N THR A 1033 0.98 24.98 16.73
CA THR A 1033 -0.07 24.10 17.29
C THR A 1033 -0.09 24.08 18.82
N ALA A 1034 -1.17 24.51 19.46
CA ALA A 1034 -1.48 24.03 20.81
C ALA A 1034 -2.16 22.65 20.74
N PHE A 1035 -2.01 21.80 21.76
CA PHE A 1035 -2.68 20.49 21.80
C PHE A 1035 -2.99 20.00 23.21
N MET A 1036 -3.97 19.08 23.33
CA MET A 1036 -4.34 18.39 24.58
C MET A 1036 -4.92 16.98 24.32
N ASN A 1037 -4.17 15.91 24.62
CA ASN A 1037 -4.65 14.53 24.54
C ASN A 1037 -5.14 14.03 25.91
N ASN A 1038 -6.05 13.05 25.93
CA ASN A 1038 -6.72 12.47 27.11
C ASN A 1038 -7.37 13.53 28.03
N ILE A 1039 -8.20 14.41 27.45
CA ILE A 1039 -8.95 15.49 28.11
C ILE A 1039 -9.77 14.97 29.30
N THR A 1040 -10.40 13.80 29.18
CA THR A 1040 -11.19 13.21 30.27
C THR A 1040 -10.34 12.61 31.38
N ASP A 1041 -9.01 12.59 31.24
CA ASP A 1041 -8.07 11.95 32.16
C ASP A 1041 -8.53 10.52 32.50
N THR A 1042 -8.75 9.72 31.44
CA THR A 1042 -9.31 8.38 31.54
C THR A 1042 -8.20 7.32 31.50
N ALA A 1043 -8.20 6.46 32.51
CA ALA A 1043 -7.26 5.34 32.64
C ALA A 1043 -7.63 4.19 31.70
N VAL A 1044 -6.95 4.10 30.54
CA VAL A 1044 -7.17 3.04 29.56
C VAL A 1044 -6.09 1.97 29.68
N TYR A 1045 -6.50 0.76 30.02
CA TYR A 1045 -5.60 -0.38 30.19
C TYR A 1045 -5.45 -1.18 28.89
N THR A 1046 -4.25 -1.25 28.31
CA THR A 1046 -4.02 -1.83 26.97
C THR A 1046 -3.72 -3.33 26.99
N GLY A 1047 -3.35 -3.87 28.15
CA GLY A 1047 -3.03 -5.28 28.37
C GLY A 1047 -2.46 -5.48 29.76
N GLY A 1048 -2.15 -6.73 30.13
CA GLY A 1048 -1.52 -7.03 31.40
C GLY A 1048 -1.44 -8.52 31.69
N SER A 1049 -1.19 -8.86 32.95
CA SER A 1049 -1.28 -10.23 33.47
C SER A 1049 -1.71 -10.22 34.92
N SER A 1050 -2.39 -11.28 35.36
CA SER A 1050 -2.49 -11.56 36.78
C SER A 1050 -1.09 -11.83 37.34
N ILE A 1051 -0.80 -11.32 38.54
CA ILE A 1051 0.38 -11.75 39.28
C ILE A 1051 -0.14 -12.65 40.40
N PRO A 1052 0.01 -13.98 40.29
CA PRO A 1052 -0.72 -14.97 41.08
C PRO A 1052 -0.14 -15.12 42.50
N PHE A 1053 -0.26 -14.07 43.31
CA PHE A 1053 -0.04 -14.12 44.74
C PHE A 1053 -1.26 -14.76 45.41
N ALA A 1054 -1.14 -16.03 45.81
CA ALA A 1054 -2.15 -16.76 46.58
C ALA A 1054 -2.38 -16.19 48.00
N ALA A 1055 -2.98 -15.00 48.10
CA ALA A 1055 -3.47 -14.46 49.36
C ALA A 1055 -4.59 -15.35 49.91
N PRO A 1056 -4.63 -15.66 51.23
CA PRO A 1056 -5.65 -16.53 51.83
C PRO A 1056 -7.11 -16.06 51.62
N ASN A 1057 -7.29 -14.78 51.27
CA ASN A 1057 -8.59 -14.14 51.05
C ASN A 1057 -8.93 -13.97 49.56
N GLY A 1058 -8.15 -14.56 48.63
CA GLY A 1058 -8.42 -14.55 47.19
C GLY A 1058 -8.01 -13.29 46.40
N PHE A 1059 -7.23 -12.38 47.00
CA PHE A 1059 -6.72 -11.17 46.34
C PHE A 1059 -5.60 -11.49 45.34
N ASN A 1060 -5.96 -11.73 44.08
CA ASN A 1060 -5.03 -11.63 42.94
C ASN A 1060 -4.93 -10.15 42.50
N TYR A 1061 -3.71 -9.63 42.32
CA TYR A 1061 -3.49 -8.33 41.66
C TYR A 1061 -3.33 -8.51 40.16
N PHE A 1062 -3.89 -7.59 39.38
CA PHE A 1062 -3.66 -7.52 37.94
C PHE A 1062 -2.70 -6.38 37.63
N ALA A 1063 -1.54 -6.70 37.05
CA ALA A 1063 -0.56 -5.71 36.61
C ALA A 1063 -0.84 -5.35 35.15
N ALA A 1064 -1.06 -4.07 34.88
CA ALA A 1064 -1.52 -3.58 33.60
C ALA A 1064 -0.59 -2.51 33.00
N ASN A 1065 -0.55 -2.50 31.67
CA ASN A 1065 -0.07 -1.37 30.88
C ASN A 1065 -1.21 -0.35 30.76
N ILE A 1066 -0.89 0.94 30.86
CA ILE A 1066 -1.85 2.05 30.81
C ILE A 1066 -1.41 3.09 29.78
N LEU A 1067 -2.37 3.76 29.13
CA LEU A 1067 -2.08 4.92 28.28
C LEU A 1067 -1.71 6.18 29.10
N PRO A 1068 -1.11 7.21 28.47
CA PRO A 1068 -0.83 8.48 29.15
C PRO A 1068 -2.09 9.09 29.79
N PRO A 1069 -1.96 9.79 30.94
CA PRO A 1069 -2.96 10.74 31.41
C PRO A 1069 -3.03 11.93 30.45
N ARG A 1070 -3.76 12.98 30.84
CA ARG A 1070 -3.88 14.21 30.07
C ARG A 1070 -2.50 14.79 29.72
N THR A 1071 -2.17 14.83 28.43
CA THR A 1071 -0.98 15.51 27.90
C THR A 1071 -1.38 16.77 27.17
N TYR A 1072 -0.56 17.82 27.18
CA TYR A 1072 -0.83 19.05 26.44
C TYR A 1072 0.45 19.85 26.17
N GLY A 1073 0.43 20.71 25.16
CA GLY A 1073 1.62 21.49 24.80
C GLY A 1073 1.42 22.50 23.68
N LEU A 1074 2.53 23.02 23.18
CA LEU A 1074 2.68 23.87 22.01
C LEU A 1074 3.68 23.22 21.03
N ARG A 1075 3.51 23.46 19.74
CA ARG A 1075 4.36 23.06 18.62
C ARG A 1075 4.67 24.28 17.77
N ALA A 1076 5.81 24.26 17.10
CA ALA A 1076 6.15 25.15 16.00
C ALA A 1076 6.76 24.34 14.86
N ARG A 1077 6.58 24.78 13.62
CA ARG A 1077 7.31 24.29 12.43
C ARG A 1077 7.70 25.48 11.55
N VAL A 1078 8.80 25.37 10.82
CA VAL A 1078 9.31 26.36 9.84
C VAL A 1078 9.90 25.61 8.66
N ASP A 1079 9.54 26.01 7.44
CA ASP A 1079 9.94 25.36 6.18
C ASP A 1079 10.67 26.36 5.27
N PHE A 1080 11.68 25.91 4.52
CA PHE A 1080 12.67 26.78 3.86
C PHE A 1080 13.42 26.12 2.68
#